data_AF-R9XFE8-F1
#
_entry.id   AF-R9XFE8-F1
#
_cell.length_a   1.000
_cell.length_b   1.000
_cell.length_c   1.000
_cell.angle_alpha   90.00
_cell.angle_beta   90.00
_cell.angle_gamma   90.00
#
_symmetry.space_group_name_H-M   'P 1'
#
loop_
_entity.id
_entity.type
_entity.pdbx_description
1 polymer ?
#
loop_
_entity_poly.entity_id
_entity_poly.type
_entity_poly.pdbx_seq_one_letter_code
_entity_poly.pdbx_strand_id
1 'polypeptide(L)'
;MMAASDSSVFQHALQLWKQADLPNLQEGLDQAIIEVKHHEEEALESRKTLATETKAFKKLDAEARVLQINKLIKMYQAEVDSLTSRFKFTEQKLFEVYGRLTEAPDPQPLLQSSLDALQGSDSIKQLQKENADLKDKLTKYADYEKLKARLREVEQNSAKTFAKRLVAKEQEVNSTWEEKERNWTKKEDELTKQLKTLKETNKVLNDKLSKQFGLDSEGSIEDGAEAKSSHVGAAEFRLLADELESSQLRILDLEKRNEELSGALAKASSAAEHDSELHSKDLQINHLESENALLAASLERERNSLAETRKSLGQQIQAVSQELASYKAELTTVRRKLVTYSDYEQIKQQLIALRKIEFGVEDDEADEEGDLGSALTAANKKLQSNLADLRSRYQDLEQSNKTLVTQVKNLKEQLQELEALNAKLENDLGKVEDVARFNDNMSMISGATRHITNRQGFGGKLSPTSSIIGIPEETETVGLASNTSILPIVTQQRDRIRNKNMELERQLKQSSLDRGKLLAEVASLRKDNQKLYERIKYISSYNGQGGSMREPPTSAGLDIESQYQNGYEESLHPLVQFKKSEQERYTKGRMSSPEKLFFSFASIILANKTTRLVFLAYCIALHVLVVITAAYSVSTTRAVGM
;
A
#
# COMPACT_ATOMS: atom_id res chain seq x y z
N MET A 1 12.93 -8.17 46.45
CA MET A 1 11.78 -8.25 47.38
C MET A 1 10.71 -7.21 47.07
N MET A 2 11.03 -5.91 46.94
CA MET A 2 10.04 -4.82 46.75
C MET A 2 9.02 -5.07 45.62
N ALA A 3 9.44 -5.50 44.44
CA ALA A 3 8.52 -5.82 43.33
C ALA A 3 7.38 -6.82 43.66
N ALA A 4 7.53 -7.65 44.71
CA ALA A 4 6.48 -8.55 45.18
C ALA A 4 5.46 -7.88 46.11
N SER A 5 5.88 -6.90 46.93
CA SER A 5 4.93 -6.07 47.69
C SER A 5 4.14 -5.15 46.75
N ASP A 6 4.83 -4.58 45.76
CA ASP A 6 4.22 -3.63 44.83
C ASP A 6 3.13 -4.33 44.01
N SER A 7 3.40 -5.53 43.47
CA SER A 7 2.40 -6.34 42.76
C SER A 7 1.18 -6.70 43.62
N SER A 8 1.32 -6.79 44.95
CA SER A 8 0.18 -7.02 45.85
C SER A 8 -0.67 -5.76 46.00
N VAL A 9 -0.04 -4.59 46.14
CA VAL A 9 -0.70 -3.28 46.16
C VAL A 9 -1.43 -3.00 44.85
N PHE A 10 -0.82 -3.33 43.70
CA PHE A 10 -1.48 -3.23 42.38
C PHE A 10 -2.74 -4.11 42.29
N GLN A 11 -2.67 -5.37 42.74
CA GLN A 11 -3.82 -6.27 42.71
C GLN A 11 -4.94 -5.80 43.65
N HIS A 12 -4.59 -5.33 44.85
CA HIS A 12 -5.56 -4.77 45.80
C HIS A 12 -6.22 -3.49 45.27
N ALA A 13 -5.44 -2.55 44.72
CA ALA A 13 -5.98 -1.34 44.11
C ALA A 13 -6.86 -1.62 42.88
N LEU A 14 -6.46 -2.56 42.01
CA LEU A 14 -7.27 -2.99 40.87
C LEU A 14 -8.57 -3.68 41.31
N GLN A 15 -8.55 -4.42 42.42
CA GLN A 15 -9.75 -4.99 43.02
C GLN A 15 -10.69 -3.91 43.58
N LEU A 16 -10.16 -2.88 44.26
CA LEU A 16 -10.95 -1.73 44.73
C LEU A 16 -11.56 -0.93 43.57
N TRP A 17 -10.78 -0.61 42.53
CA TRP A 17 -11.31 0.06 41.33
C TRP A 17 -12.37 -0.77 40.59
N LYS A 18 -12.26 -2.10 40.63
CA LYS A 18 -13.30 -3.02 40.13
C LYS A 18 -14.54 -3.12 41.04
N GLN A 19 -14.43 -2.76 42.32
CA GLN A 19 -15.56 -2.70 43.28
C GLN A 19 -16.22 -1.30 43.31
N ALA A 20 -15.48 -0.24 42.94
CA ALA A 20 -16.02 1.09 42.69
C ALA A 20 -16.86 1.15 41.40
N ASP A 21 -16.50 0.33 40.41
CA ASP A 21 -17.28 0.02 39.20
C ASP A 21 -17.83 1.26 38.47
N LEU A 22 -16.90 2.14 38.08
CA LEU A 22 -17.18 3.44 37.46
C LEU A 22 -18.26 3.43 36.35
N PRO A 23 -18.34 2.44 35.43
CA PRO A 23 -19.40 2.43 34.41
C PRO A 23 -20.81 2.30 35.01
N ASN A 24 -21.00 1.40 35.98
CA ASN A 24 -22.29 1.21 36.65
C ASN A 24 -22.61 2.36 37.62
N LEU A 25 -21.58 2.94 38.25
CA LEU A 25 -21.73 4.18 39.03
C LEU A 25 -22.14 5.37 38.15
N GLN A 26 -21.58 5.47 36.95
CA GLN A 26 -21.95 6.49 35.97
C GLN A 26 -23.39 6.29 35.48
N GLU A 27 -23.79 5.07 35.09
CA GLU A 27 -25.17 4.80 34.65
C GLU A 27 -26.18 5.12 35.77
N GLY A 28 -25.90 4.73 37.02
CA GLY A 28 -26.73 5.06 38.17
C GLY A 28 -26.77 6.57 38.50
N LEU A 29 -25.69 7.31 38.20
CA LEU A 29 -25.65 8.77 38.34
C LEU A 29 -26.40 9.48 37.21
N ASP A 30 -26.27 9.02 35.97
CA ASP A 30 -27.02 9.54 34.81
C ASP A 30 -28.53 9.34 35.00
N GLN A 31 -28.95 8.18 35.52
CA GLN A 31 -30.34 7.93 35.94
C GLN A 31 -30.78 8.89 37.07
N ALA A 32 -29.97 9.05 38.12
CA ALA A 32 -30.28 9.97 39.21
C ALA A 32 -30.35 11.45 38.75
N ILE A 33 -29.54 11.87 37.78
CA ILE A 33 -29.58 13.21 37.18
C ILE A 33 -30.89 13.42 36.41
N ILE A 34 -31.37 12.40 35.69
CA ILE A 34 -32.68 12.44 35.00
C ILE A 34 -33.81 12.58 36.04
N GLU A 35 -33.77 11.82 37.14
CA GLU A 35 -34.77 11.92 38.22
C GLU A 35 -34.70 13.28 38.94
N VAL A 36 -33.52 13.83 39.22
CA VAL A 36 -33.36 15.20 39.77
C VAL A 36 -33.96 16.25 38.85
N LYS A 37 -33.72 16.14 37.53
CA LYS A 37 -34.29 17.06 36.54
C LYS A 37 -35.81 16.93 36.44
N HIS A 38 -36.35 15.71 36.55
CA HIS A 38 -37.80 15.51 36.60
C HIS A 38 -38.42 16.18 37.83
N HIS A 39 -37.82 15.99 39.02
CA HIS A 39 -38.22 16.70 40.25
C HIS A 39 -37.91 18.22 40.23
N GLU A 40 -37.18 18.75 39.25
CA GLU A 40 -37.06 20.19 38.98
C GLU A 40 -38.22 20.69 38.12
N GLU A 41 -38.55 19.97 37.04
CA GLU A 41 -39.67 20.26 36.15
C GLU A 41 -41.02 20.21 36.89
N GLU A 42 -41.24 19.18 37.70
CA GLU A 42 -42.40 19.07 38.59
C GLU A 42 -42.48 20.24 39.57
N ALA A 43 -41.38 20.59 40.25
CA ALA A 43 -41.33 21.72 41.19
C ALA A 43 -41.57 23.09 40.51
N LEU A 44 -41.24 23.21 39.22
CA LEU A 44 -41.59 24.39 38.43
C LEU A 44 -43.07 24.42 38.04
N GLU A 45 -43.75 23.27 37.93
CA GLU A 45 -45.20 23.19 37.65
C GLU A 45 -46.07 23.30 38.90
N SER A 46 -45.69 22.64 40.01
CA SER A 46 -46.33 22.81 41.32
C SER A 46 -46.25 24.27 41.79
N ARG A 47 -45.08 24.92 41.64
CA ARG A 47 -44.92 26.35 41.94
C ARG A 47 -45.75 27.27 41.05
N LYS A 48 -45.94 26.92 39.76
CA LYS A 48 -46.85 27.66 38.85
C LYS A 48 -48.31 27.50 39.28
N THR A 49 -48.75 26.28 39.57
CA THR A 49 -50.14 25.99 39.98
C THR A 49 -50.46 26.59 41.36
N LEU A 50 -49.53 26.54 42.32
CA LEU A 50 -49.62 27.30 43.57
C LEU A 50 -49.71 28.81 43.33
N ALA A 51 -48.92 29.36 42.41
CA ALA A 51 -48.98 30.78 42.08
C ALA A 51 -50.31 31.19 41.40
N THR A 52 -50.96 30.31 40.63
CA THR A 52 -52.29 30.58 40.06
C THR A 52 -53.41 30.39 41.09
N GLU A 53 -53.37 29.34 41.92
CA GLU A 53 -54.31 29.12 43.03
C GLU A 53 -54.24 30.25 44.06
N THR A 54 -53.05 30.69 44.48
CA THR A 54 -52.88 31.86 45.37
C THR A 54 -53.38 33.16 44.72
N LYS A 55 -53.25 33.33 43.40
CA LYS A 55 -53.83 34.47 42.67
C LYS A 55 -55.35 34.38 42.55
N ALA A 56 -55.91 33.18 42.39
CA ALA A 56 -57.35 32.94 42.38
C ALA A 56 -57.94 33.21 43.77
N PHE A 57 -57.37 32.61 44.82
CA PHE A 57 -57.75 32.78 46.23
C PHE A 57 -57.87 34.24 46.66
N LYS A 58 -56.93 35.10 46.23
CA LYS A 58 -56.95 36.54 46.50
C LYS A 58 -58.12 37.31 45.84
N LYS A 59 -58.82 36.72 44.87
CA LYS A 59 -59.96 37.32 44.16
C LYS A 59 -61.34 36.91 44.68
N LEU A 60 -61.45 35.94 45.60
CA LEU A 60 -62.75 35.51 46.15
C LEU A 60 -63.24 36.45 47.26
N ASP A 61 -64.55 36.42 47.51
CA ASP A 61 -65.17 37.08 48.67
C ASP A 61 -64.78 36.42 50.02
N ALA A 62 -65.12 37.09 51.12
CA ALA A 62 -64.66 36.74 52.45
C ALA A 62 -65.06 35.32 52.89
N GLU A 63 -66.34 34.94 52.74
CA GLU A 63 -66.83 33.60 53.10
C GLU A 63 -66.19 32.50 52.23
N ALA A 64 -66.09 32.74 50.92
CA ALA A 64 -65.49 31.81 49.99
C ALA A 64 -63.97 31.63 50.21
N ARG A 65 -63.27 32.67 50.69
CA ARG A 65 -61.88 32.55 51.17
C ARG A 65 -61.76 31.64 52.39
N VAL A 66 -62.67 31.72 53.37
CA VAL A 66 -62.62 30.83 54.55
C VAL A 66 -62.78 29.36 54.13
N LEU A 67 -63.65 29.07 53.16
CA LEU A 67 -63.82 27.71 52.62
C LEU A 67 -62.59 27.19 51.87
N GLN A 68 -61.93 28.04 51.06
CA GLN A 68 -60.81 27.62 50.22
C GLN A 68 -59.43 27.62 50.91
N ILE A 69 -59.26 28.28 52.06
CA ILE A 69 -57.93 28.43 52.69
C ILE A 69 -57.30 27.08 53.05
N ASN A 70 -58.11 26.10 53.47
CA ASN A 70 -57.69 24.74 53.77
C ASN A 70 -57.22 23.95 52.54
N LYS A 71 -57.75 24.25 51.34
CA LYS A 71 -57.21 23.69 50.08
C LYS A 71 -55.82 24.27 49.81
N LEU A 72 -55.68 25.59 49.93
CA LEU A 72 -54.44 26.28 49.62
C LEU A 72 -53.29 25.89 50.58
N ILE A 73 -53.58 25.78 51.88
CA ILE A 73 -52.60 25.32 52.88
C ILE A 73 -52.12 23.89 52.56
N LYS A 74 -53.01 22.98 52.17
CA LYS A 74 -52.64 21.61 51.76
C LYS A 74 -51.76 21.57 50.51
N MET A 75 -52.01 22.45 49.53
CA MET A 75 -51.14 22.57 48.35
C MET A 75 -49.73 23.06 48.73
N TYR A 76 -49.63 24.05 49.63
CA TYR A 76 -48.33 24.53 50.12
C TYR A 76 -47.60 23.48 50.97
N GLN A 77 -48.33 22.68 51.76
CA GLN A 77 -47.74 21.58 52.53
C GLN A 77 -47.16 20.51 51.59
N ALA A 78 -47.92 20.07 50.58
CA ALA A 78 -47.46 19.07 49.61
C ALA A 78 -46.20 19.50 48.84
N GLU A 79 -46.07 20.80 48.52
CA GLU A 79 -44.86 21.38 47.92
C GLU A 79 -43.65 21.32 48.87
N VAL A 80 -43.83 21.64 50.16
CA VAL A 80 -42.76 21.56 51.17
C VAL A 80 -42.33 20.11 51.42
N ASP A 81 -43.29 19.18 51.48
CA ASP A 81 -43.02 17.75 51.63
C ASP A 81 -42.28 17.20 50.39
N SER A 82 -42.67 17.60 49.18
CA SER A 82 -42.00 17.26 47.92
C SER A 82 -40.56 17.79 47.85
N LEU A 83 -40.35 19.08 48.14
CA LEU A 83 -39.01 19.69 48.19
C LEU A 83 -38.10 19.00 49.23
N THR A 84 -38.66 18.60 50.37
CA THR A 84 -37.93 17.86 51.41
C THR A 84 -37.57 16.45 50.94
N SER A 85 -38.44 15.79 50.18
CA SER A 85 -38.18 14.47 49.57
C SER A 85 -37.06 14.57 48.53
N ARG A 86 -37.13 15.55 47.62
CA ARG A 86 -36.12 15.81 46.59
C ARG A 86 -34.74 16.08 47.18
N PHE A 87 -34.65 16.89 48.24
CA PHE A 87 -33.38 17.18 48.91
C PHE A 87 -32.74 15.91 49.48
N LYS A 88 -33.51 15.08 50.20
CA LYS A 88 -33.04 13.80 50.75
C LYS A 88 -32.57 12.84 49.65
N PHE A 89 -33.27 12.79 48.52
CA PHE A 89 -32.84 12.00 47.36
C PHE A 89 -31.48 12.46 46.82
N THR A 90 -31.30 13.77 46.59
CA THR A 90 -30.01 14.33 46.13
C THR A 90 -28.87 14.09 47.13
N GLU A 91 -29.15 14.24 48.42
CA GLU A 91 -28.19 14.03 49.51
C GLU A 91 -27.77 12.56 49.62
N GLN A 92 -28.73 11.63 49.57
CA GLN A 92 -28.47 10.19 49.57
C GLN A 92 -27.60 9.77 48.36
N LYS A 93 -27.91 10.27 47.15
CA LYS A 93 -27.14 9.97 45.95
C LYS A 93 -25.74 10.58 45.96
N LEU A 94 -25.58 11.78 46.54
CA LEU A 94 -24.27 12.40 46.75
C LEU A 94 -23.39 11.56 47.69
N PHE A 95 -23.94 11.07 48.81
CA PHE A 95 -23.20 10.19 49.72
C PHE A 95 -22.85 8.82 49.10
N GLU A 96 -23.74 8.26 48.28
CA GLU A 96 -23.49 7.01 47.55
C GLU A 96 -22.29 7.15 46.58
N VAL A 97 -22.24 8.23 45.81
CA VAL A 97 -21.10 8.54 44.91
C VAL A 97 -19.82 8.84 45.70
N TYR A 98 -19.91 9.66 46.75
CA TYR A 98 -18.75 10.05 47.55
C TYR A 98 -18.08 8.84 48.22
N GLY A 99 -18.86 7.94 48.84
CA GLY A 99 -18.35 6.72 49.47
C GLY A 99 -17.53 5.87 48.50
N ARG A 100 -18.11 5.56 47.32
CA ARG A 100 -17.46 4.76 46.26
C ARG A 100 -16.15 5.36 45.76
N LEU A 101 -16.05 6.69 45.72
CA LEU A 101 -14.83 7.38 45.31
C LEU A 101 -13.79 7.47 46.44
N THR A 102 -14.20 7.57 47.71
CA THR A 102 -13.25 7.59 48.85
C THR A 102 -12.62 6.24 49.18
N GLU A 103 -13.26 5.13 48.82
CA GLU A 103 -12.69 3.78 49.00
C GLU A 103 -11.65 3.43 47.92
N ALA A 104 -11.59 4.18 46.82
CA ALA A 104 -10.71 3.91 45.69
C ALA A 104 -9.36 4.66 45.81
N PRO A 105 -8.20 3.96 45.74
CA PRO A 105 -6.89 4.60 45.87
C PRO A 105 -6.51 5.37 44.59
N ASP A 106 -5.81 6.50 44.74
CA ASP A 106 -5.38 7.37 43.64
C ASP A 106 -4.76 6.59 42.46
N PRO A 107 -5.30 6.72 41.22
CA PRO A 107 -4.79 6.01 40.06
C PRO A 107 -3.49 6.62 39.50
N GLN A 108 -3.14 7.87 39.84
CA GLN A 108 -1.95 8.53 39.30
C GLN A 108 -0.63 7.77 39.58
N PRO A 109 -0.27 7.41 40.84
CA PRO A 109 0.96 6.67 41.11
C PRO A 109 0.95 5.26 40.50
N LEU A 110 -0.22 4.62 40.41
CA LEU A 110 -0.38 3.29 39.79
C LEU A 110 -0.12 3.36 38.28
N LEU A 111 -0.70 4.35 37.60
CA LEU A 111 -0.48 4.61 36.18
C LEU A 111 0.97 5.00 35.90
N GLN A 112 1.56 5.86 36.73
CA GLN A 112 2.96 6.28 36.58
C GLN A 112 3.93 5.10 36.72
N SER A 113 3.79 4.27 37.76
CA SER A 113 4.64 3.08 37.91
C SER A 113 4.38 2.02 36.81
N SER A 114 3.16 1.92 36.28
CA SER A 114 2.89 1.08 35.10
C SER A 114 3.56 1.63 33.82
N LEU A 115 3.65 2.95 33.69
CA LEU A 115 4.33 3.62 32.59
C LEU A 115 5.85 3.46 32.73
N ASP A 116 6.42 3.57 33.93
CA ASP A 116 7.84 3.32 34.20
C ASP A 116 8.22 1.86 33.89
N ALA A 117 7.36 0.91 34.25
CA ALA A 117 7.52 -0.51 33.88
C ALA A 117 7.46 -0.73 32.36
N LEU A 118 6.62 0.03 31.63
CA LEU A 118 6.55 0.01 30.17
C LEU A 118 7.81 0.65 29.53
N GLN A 119 8.29 1.76 30.09
CA GLN A 119 9.52 2.45 29.68
C GLN A 119 10.78 1.60 29.97
N GLY A 120 10.70 0.69 30.94
CA GLY A 120 11.59 -0.45 31.17
C GLY A 120 11.85 -1.36 29.94
N SER A 121 11.24 -1.04 28.79
CA SER A 121 11.62 -1.42 27.43
C SER A 121 13.12 -1.60 27.15
N ASP A 122 14.04 -0.93 27.86
CA ASP A 122 15.48 -1.15 27.69
C ASP A 122 15.92 -2.55 28.12
N SER A 123 15.27 -3.15 29.12
CA SER A 123 15.44 -4.57 29.45
C SER A 123 14.97 -5.49 28.33
N ILE A 124 13.87 -5.12 27.63
CA ILE A 124 13.36 -5.85 26.47
C ILE A 124 14.32 -5.71 25.28
N LYS A 125 14.91 -4.53 25.05
CA LYS A 125 15.94 -4.30 24.02
C LYS A 125 17.22 -5.09 24.32
N GLN A 126 17.65 -5.13 25.59
CA GLN A 126 18.79 -5.96 26.03
C GLN A 126 18.51 -7.45 25.80
N LEU A 127 17.37 -7.97 26.27
CA LEU A 127 16.97 -9.36 26.05
C LEU A 127 16.81 -9.69 24.56
N GLN A 128 16.29 -8.78 23.73
CA GLN A 128 16.23 -8.96 22.27
C GLN A 128 17.64 -9.04 21.65
N LYS A 129 18.58 -8.20 22.10
CA LYS A 129 19.97 -8.22 21.65
C LYS A 129 20.68 -9.52 22.08
N GLU A 130 20.53 -9.94 23.34
CA GLU A 130 21.08 -11.21 23.82
C GLU A 130 20.48 -12.40 23.08
N ASN A 131 19.18 -12.37 22.78
CA ASN A 131 18.51 -13.42 22.00
C ASN A 131 19.00 -13.46 20.54
N ALA A 132 19.33 -12.31 19.95
CA ALA A 132 20.03 -12.23 18.67
C ALA A 132 21.47 -12.79 18.78
N ASP A 133 22.28 -12.32 19.72
CA ASP A 133 23.65 -12.79 19.95
C ASP A 133 23.72 -14.31 20.24
N LEU A 134 22.69 -14.88 20.89
CA LEU A 134 22.57 -16.33 21.13
C LEU A 134 22.20 -17.10 19.86
N LYS A 135 21.28 -16.58 19.03
CA LYS A 135 21.00 -17.15 17.70
C LYS A 135 22.24 -17.11 16.81
N ASP A 136 22.96 -16.00 16.85
CA ASP A 136 24.18 -15.77 16.07
C ASP A 136 25.37 -16.63 16.54
N LYS A 137 25.33 -17.14 17.77
CA LYS A 137 26.23 -18.20 18.26
C LYS A 137 25.75 -19.57 17.79
N LEU A 138 24.44 -19.85 17.89
CA LEU A 138 23.85 -21.13 17.51
C LEU A 138 24.03 -21.45 16.03
N THR A 139 23.87 -20.48 15.13
CA THR A 139 24.16 -20.64 13.69
C THR A 139 25.62 -20.99 13.44
N LYS A 140 26.55 -20.26 14.07
CA LYS A 140 28.01 -20.51 13.96
C LYS A 140 28.40 -21.91 14.49
N TYR A 141 27.77 -22.39 15.56
CA TYR A 141 27.96 -23.77 16.03
C TYR A 141 27.38 -24.82 15.06
N ALA A 142 26.21 -24.57 14.47
CA ALA A 142 25.62 -25.46 13.48
C ALA A 142 26.48 -25.55 12.20
N ASP A 143 27.05 -24.43 11.75
CA ASP A 143 27.96 -24.38 10.61
C ASP A 143 29.33 -24.99 10.92
N TYR A 144 29.82 -24.88 12.16
CA TYR A 144 31.04 -25.57 12.61
C TYR A 144 30.90 -27.10 12.56
N GLU A 145 29.80 -27.68 13.04
CA GLU A 145 29.59 -29.14 12.92
C GLU A 145 29.39 -29.58 11.46
N LYS A 146 28.74 -28.79 10.60
CA LYS A 146 28.70 -29.06 9.14
C LYS A 146 30.11 -29.08 8.53
N LEU A 147 30.94 -28.10 8.86
CA LEU A 147 32.31 -27.99 8.35
C LEU A 147 33.18 -29.17 8.83
N LYS A 148 33.04 -29.56 10.09
CA LYS A 148 33.70 -30.70 10.73
C LYS A 148 33.22 -32.06 10.19
N ALA A 149 31.96 -32.18 9.78
CA ALA A 149 31.45 -33.33 9.04
C ALA A 149 32.08 -33.41 7.63
N ARG A 150 32.06 -32.30 6.87
CA ARG A 150 32.65 -32.23 5.52
C ARG A 150 34.15 -32.49 5.52
N LEU A 151 34.89 -32.01 6.53
CA LEU A 151 36.32 -32.29 6.70
C LEU A 151 36.57 -33.80 6.83
N ARG A 152 35.86 -34.49 7.73
CA ARG A 152 35.96 -35.95 7.91
C ARG A 152 35.57 -36.74 6.66
N GLU A 153 34.60 -36.24 5.89
CA GLU A 153 34.22 -36.86 4.62
C GLU A 153 35.35 -36.75 3.58
N VAL A 154 36.00 -35.60 3.46
CA VAL A 154 37.18 -35.40 2.60
C VAL A 154 38.37 -36.24 3.07
N GLU A 155 38.63 -36.31 4.38
CA GLU A 155 39.65 -37.19 4.97
C GLU A 155 39.35 -38.67 4.66
N GLN A 156 38.12 -39.13 4.85
CA GLN A 156 37.75 -40.52 4.59
C GLN A 156 37.78 -40.84 3.08
N ASN A 157 37.36 -39.92 2.21
CA ASN A 157 37.34 -40.14 0.77
C ASN A 157 38.75 -40.09 0.17
N SER A 158 39.63 -39.20 0.63
CA SER A 158 41.05 -39.24 0.26
C SER A 158 41.73 -40.52 0.74
N ALA A 159 41.48 -40.98 1.97
CA ALA A 159 42.00 -42.27 2.45
C ALA A 159 41.53 -43.45 1.58
N LYS A 160 40.25 -43.50 1.15
CA LYS A 160 39.73 -44.50 0.21
C LYS A 160 40.45 -44.45 -1.15
N THR A 161 40.71 -43.27 -1.71
CA THR A 161 41.37 -43.15 -3.02
C THR A 161 42.86 -43.49 -2.95
N PHE A 162 43.55 -43.19 -1.85
CA PHE A 162 44.90 -43.68 -1.59
C PHE A 162 44.96 -45.20 -1.47
N ALA A 163 44.03 -45.83 -0.72
CA ALA A 163 43.95 -47.28 -0.61
C ALA A 163 43.72 -47.97 -1.97
N LYS A 164 42.78 -47.45 -2.78
CA LYS A 164 42.57 -47.93 -4.17
C LYS A 164 43.83 -47.83 -5.02
N ARG A 165 44.51 -46.68 -5.01
CA ARG A 165 45.74 -46.44 -5.78
C ARG A 165 46.87 -47.38 -5.35
N LEU A 166 46.98 -47.68 -4.06
CA LEU A 166 47.96 -48.62 -3.52
C LEU A 166 47.72 -50.03 -4.06
N VAL A 167 46.49 -50.55 -3.92
CA VAL A 167 46.10 -51.89 -4.43
C VAL A 167 46.29 -51.99 -5.95
N ALA A 168 45.94 -50.96 -6.71
CA ALA A 168 46.15 -50.97 -8.15
C ALA A 168 47.64 -50.98 -8.55
N LYS A 169 48.51 -50.29 -7.79
CA LYS A 169 49.97 -50.35 -7.99
C LYS A 169 50.58 -51.67 -7.54
N GLU A 170 50.05 -52.28 -6.48
CA GLU A 170 50.41 -53.63 -6.05
C GLU A 170 50.06 -54.67 -7.14
N GLN A 171 48.87 -54.56 -7.74
CA GLN A 171 48.45 -55.42 -8.86
C GLN A 171 49.29 -55.22 -10.14
N GLU A 172 49.61 -53.97 -10.50
CA GLU A 172 50.52 -53.65 -11.62
C GLU A 172 51.92 -54.25 -11.38
N VAL A 173 52.46 -54.10 -10.18
CA VAL A 173 53.75 -54.70 -9.82
C VAL A 173 53.67 -56.23 -9.89
N ASN A 174 52.63 -56.86 -9.33
CA ASN A 174 52.46 -58.31 -9.34
C ASN A 174 52.37 -58.87 -10.77
N SER A 175 51.62 -58.23 -11.67
CA SER A 175 51.51 -58.70 -13.06
C SER A 175 52.85 -58.65 -13.80
N THR A 176 53.68 -57.62 -13.57
CA THR A 176 55.04 -57.58 -14.14
C THR A 176 56.01 -58.59 -13.52
N TRP A 177 55.77 -59.04 -12.28
CA TRP A 177 56.53 -60.14 -11.68
C TRP A 177 56.08 -61.50 -12.21
N GLU A 178 54.78 -61.74 -12.36
CA GLU A 178 54.25 -62.95 -12.99
C GLU A 178 54.72 -63.11 -14.44
N GLU A 179 54.76 -62.04 -15.23
CA GLU A 179 55.24 -62.11 -16.61
C GLU A 179 56.75 -62.41 -16.67
N LYS A 180 57.55 -61.80 -15.77
CA LYS A 180 58.97 -62.14 -15.62
C LYS A 180 59.16 -63.59 -15.17
N GLU A 181 58.40 -64.07 -14.19
CA GLU A 181 58.46 -65.46 -13.72
C GLU A 181 58.12 -66.45 -14.86
N ARG A 182 57.10 -66.14 -15.67
CA ARG A 182 56.77 -66.91 -16.89
C ARG A 182 57.88 -66.84 -17.95
N ASN A 183 58.67 -65.77 -18.01
CA ASN A 183 59.79 -65.66 -18.95
C ASN A 183 61.07 -66.33 -18.41
N TRP A 184 61.30 -66.34 -17.10
CA TRP A 184 62.37 -67.11 -16.44
C TRP A 184 62.12 -68.62 -16.52
N THR A 185 60.90 -69.08 -16.22
CA THR A 185 60.55 -70.52 -16.32
C THR A 185 60.64 -71.05 -17.75
N LYS A 186 60.23 -70.28 -18.78
CA LYS A 186 60.50 -70.63 -20.19
C LYS A 186 62.00 -70.79 -20.48
N LYS A 187 62.84 -69.90 -19.94
CA LYS A 187 64.30 -69.92 -20.12
C LYS A 187 64.94 -71.11 -19.38
N GLU A 188 64.42 -71.47 -18.21
CA GLU A 188 64.79 -72.71 -17.52
C GLU A 188 64.35 -73.97 -18.30
N ASP A 189 63.11 -74.02 -18.79
CA ASP A 189 62.63 -75.12 -19.64
C ASP A 189 63.49 -75.30 -20.89
N GLU A 190 63.89 -74.21 -21.54
CA GLU A 190 64.76 -74.24 -22.72
C GLU A 190 66.19 -74.68 -22.37
N LEU A 191 66.77 -74.17 -21.29
CA LEU A 191 68.08 -74.64 -20.81
C LEU A 191 68.04 -76.12 -20.39
N THR A 192 66.93 -76.62 -19.80
CA THR A 192 66.81 -78.05 -19.47
C THR A 192 66.58 -78.91 -20.73
N LYS A 193 65.91 -78.40 -21.78
CA LYS A 193 65.87 -79.05 -23.10
C LYS A 193 67.26 -79.15 -23.71
N GLN A 194 68.04 -78.07 -23.72
CA GLN A 194 69.42 -78.06 -24.21
C GLN A 194 70.32 -79.02 -23.40
N LEU A 195 70.16 -79.08 -22.08
CA LEU A 195 70.85 -80.07 -21.24
C LEU A 195 70.39 -81.51 -21.49
N LYS A 196 69.13 -81.76 -21.89
CA LYS A 196 68.65 -83.09 -22.30
C LYS A 196 69.26 -83.49 -23.64
N THR A 197 69.19 -82.64 -24.66
CA THR A 197 69.78 -82.94 -25.99
C THR A 197 71.30 -83.08 -25.91
N LEU A 198 72.02 -82.28 -25.12
CA LEU A 198 73.45 -82.44 -24.88
C LEU A 198 73.81 -83.74 -24.14
N LYS A 199 72.93 -84.25 -23.26
CA LYS A 199 73.10 -85.57 -22.62
C LYS A 199 72.81 -86.70 -23.62
N GLU A 200 71.80 -86.55 -24.47
CA GLU A 200 71.46 -87.52 -25.51
C GLU A 200 72.55 -87.62 -26.59
N THR A 201 73.12 -86.50 -27.04
CA THR A 201 74.26 -86.50 -27.96
C THR A 201 75.53 -87.06 -27.30
N ASN A 202 75.82 -86.73 -26.03
CA ASN A 202 76.90 -87.37 -25.29
C ASN A 202 76.68 -88.88 -25.14
N LYS A 203 75.45 -89.34 -24.92
CA LYS A 203 75.13 -90.76 -24.90
C LYS A 203 75.38 -91.41 -26.27
N VAL A 204 74.86 -90.82 -27.36
CA VAL A 204 75.09 -91.32 -28.72
C VAL A 204 76.57 -91.30 -29.11
N LEU A 205 77.36 -90.34 -28.61
CA LEU A 205 78.81 -90.28 -28.80
C LEU A 205 79.54 -91.37 -28.01
N ASN A 206 79.13 -91.67 -26.76
CA ASN A 206 79.65 -92.82 -26.01
C ASN A 206 79.22 -94.17 -26.63
N ASP A 207 78.00 -94.27 -27.13
CA ASP A 207 77.47 -95.44 -27.86
C ASP A 207 78.14 -95.61 -29.24
N LYS A 208 78.73 -94.54 -29.81
CA LYS A 208 79.62 -94.59 -30.99
C LYS A 208 81.06 -94.93 -30.61
N LEU A 209 81.62 -94.29 -29.59
CA LEU A 209 83.00 -94.51 -29.14
C LEU A 209 83.22 -95.96 -28.70
N SER A 210 82.26 -96.54 -27.98
CA SER A 210 82.27 -97.96 -27.60
C SER A 210 82.12 -98.92 -28.80
N LYS A 211 81.45 -98.51 -29.87
CA LYS A 211 81.40 -99.28 -31.14
C LYS A 211 82.69 -99.15 -31.94
N GLN A 212 83.30 -97.97 -31.98
CA GLN A 212 84.58 -97.75 -32.65
C GLN A 212 85.72 -98.50 -31.93
N PHE A 213 85.74 -98.47 -30.61
CA PHE A 213 86.66 -99.28 -29.79
C PHE A 213 86.43 -100.81 -29.96
N GLY A 214 85.30 -101.22 -30.54
CA GLY A 214 85.01 -102.59 -30.94
C GLY A 214 85.23 -102.90 -32.43
N LEU A 215 85.74 -101.96 -33.24
CA LEU A 215 85.85 -102.10 -34.69
C LEU A 215 87.13 -101.48 -35.32
N ASP A 216 88.11 -101.05 -34.53
CA ASP A 216 89.43 -100.63 -35.02
C ASP A 216 90.45 -101.77 -34.91
N SER A 217 90.38 -102.71 -35.87
CA SER A 217 91.47 -103.64 -36.19
C SER A 217 91.50 -103.93 -37.69
N GLU A 218 92.46 -103.29 -38.37
CA GLU A 218 92.91 -103.58 -39.75
C GLU A 218 92.03 -103.05 -40.91
N GLY A 219 92.65 -102.31 -41.85
CA GLY A 219 92.01 -101.72 -43.05
C GLY A 219 91.89 -100.18 -43.01
N SER A 220 92.97 -99.40 -43.17
CA SER A 220 93.60 -99.01 -44.46
C SER A 220 92.83 -97.99 -45.32
N ILE A 221 93.42 -96.79 -45.42
CA ILE A 221 93.51 -95.93 -46.62
C ILE A 221 92.21 -95.58 -47.37
N GLU A 222 91.75 -94.32 -47.22
CA GLU A 222 91.80 -93.37 -48.35
C GLU A 222 91.83 -91.91 -47.85
N ASP A 223 92.71 -91.10 -48.44
CA ASP A 223 92.87 -89.65 -48.21
C ASP A 223 92.42 -88.89 -49.47
N GLY A 224 91.99 -87.64 -49.33
CA GLY A 224 91.85 -86.72 -50.47
C GLY A 224 90.45 -86.40 -51.00
N ALA A 225 89.39 -86.40 -50.18
CA ALA A 225 88.06 -85.94 -50.61
C ALA A 225 87.42 -84.80 -49.79
N GLU A 226 87.69 -84.70 -48.47
CA GLU A 226 86.83 -83.91 -47.58
C GLU A 226 87.02 -82.39 -47.64
N ALA A 227 88.19 -81.88 -48.02
CA ALA A 227 88.57 -80.47 -47.85
C ALA A 227 87.69 -79.44 -48.60
N LYS A 228 86.95 -79.84 -49.64
CA LYS A 228 85.94 -78.98 -50.29
C LYS A 228 84.55 -79.13 -49.68
N SER A 229 84.19 -80.34 -49.22
CA SER A 229 82.94 -80.58 -48.49
C SER A 229 82.94 -79.82 -47.16
N SER A 230 84.04 -79.89 -46.41
CA SER A 230 84.18 -79.20 -45.13
C SER A 230 84.17 -77.67 -45.26
N HIS A 231 84.71 -77.10 -46.34
CA HIS A 231 84.65 -75.64 -46.54
C HIS A 231 83.24 -75.17 -46.93
N VAL A 232 82.49 -75.93 -47.73
CA VAL A 232 81.07 -75.65 -48.02
C VAL A 232 80.24 -75.80 -46.75
N GLY A 233 80.36 -76.93 -46.05
CA GLY A 233 79.67 -77.17 -44.78
C GLY A 233 80.02 -76.16 -43.68
N ALA A 234 81.25 -75.64 -43.63
CA ALA A 234 81.64 -74.56 -42.71
C ALA A 234 81.10 -73.18 -43.13
N ALA A 235 80.87 -72.94 -44.41
CA ALA A 235 80.19 -71.73 -44.89
C ALA A 235 78.68 -71.80 -44.62
N GLU A 236 78.06 -72.94 -44.89
CA GLU A 236 76.65 -73.22 -44.55
C GLU A 236 76.42 -73.18 -43.04
N PHE A 237 77.30 -73.77 -42.23
CA PHE A 237 77.25 -73.68 -40.77
C PHE A 237 77.39 -72.26 -40.26
N ARG A 238 78.25 -71.43 -40.88
CA ARG A 238 78.33 -69.99 -40.55
C ARG A 238 77.05 -69.25 -40.91
N LEU A 239 76.50 -69.45 -42.11
CA LEU A 239 75.23 -68.83 -42.50
C LEU A 239 74.07 -69.28 -41.59
N LEU A 240 74.06 -70.54 -41.14
CA LEU A 240 73.09 -71.05 -40.16
C LEU A 240 73.33 -70.51 -38.75
N ALA A 241 74.57 -70.22 -38.36
CA ALA A 241 74.89 -69.58 -37.08
C ALA A 241 74.52 -68.09 -37.09
N ASP A 242 74.82 -67.38 -38.18
CA ASP A 242 74.47 -65.97 -38.39
C ASP A 242 72.94 -65.79 -38.45
N GLU A 243 72.22 -66.69 -39.15
CA GLU A 243 70.75 -66.70 -39.18
C GLU A 243 70.15 -67.12 -37.82
N LEU A 244 70.81 -68.04 -37.09
CA LEU A 244 70.41 -68.37 -35.72
C LEU A 244 70.58 -67.18 -34.77
N GLU A 245 71.72 -66.47 -34.81
CA GLU A 245 71.96 -65.26 -34.00
C GLU A 245 70.99 -64.14 -34.39
N SER A 246 70.78 -63.90 -35.69
CA SER A 246 69.74 -63.01 -36.24
C SER A 246 68.34 -63.37 -35.70
N SER A 247 67.99 -64.66 -35.69
CA SER A 247 66.70 -65.13 -35.15
C SER A 247 66.61 -64.97 -33.64
N GLN A 248 67.68 -65.19 -32.88
CA GLN A 248 67.72 -65.03 -31.42
C GLN A 248 67.64 -63.56 -31.02
N LEU A 249 68.38 -62.68 -31.70
CA LEU A 249 68.26 -61.23 -31.55
C LEU A 249 66.83 -60.78 -31.86
N ARG A 250 66.24 -61.26 -32.97
CA ARG A 250 64.84 -60.97 -33.32
C ARG A 250 63.84 -61.51 -32.29
N ILE A 251 64.10 -62.67 -31.67
CA ILE A 251 63.28 -63.21 -30.59
C ILE A 251 63.40 -62.34 -29.34
N LEU A 252 64.60 -61.95 -28.90
CA LEU A 252 64.79 -61.05 -27.76
C LEU A 252 64.15 -59.68 -27.99
N ASP A 253 64.24 -59.15 -29.21
CA ASP A 253 63.67 -57.86 -29.61
C ASP A 253 62.14 -57.96 -29.79
N LEU A 254 61.57 -59.15 -29.97
CA LEU A 254 60.14 -59.44 -29.90
C LEU A 254 59.67 -59.71 -28.46
N GLU A 255 60.44 -60.44 -27.63
CA GLU A 255 60.18 -60.63 -26.20
C GLU A 255 60.10 -59.28 -25.50
N LYS A 256 61.12 -58.42 -25.71
CA LYS A 256 61.16 -57.07 -25.16
C LYS A 256 59.98 -56.21 -25.62
N ARG A 257 59.64 -56.21 -26.92
CA ARG A 257 58.44 -55.50 -27.40
C ARG A 257 57.15 -56.07 -26.83
N ASN A 258 57.09 -57.38 -26.56
CA ASN A 258 55.94 -57.99 -25.93
C ASN A 258 55.85 -57.61 -24.45
N GLU A 259 56.97 -57.57 -23.70
CA GLU A 259 57.01 -57.03 -22.32
C GLU A 259 56.66 -55.52 -22.29
N GLU A 260 57.14 -54.72 -23.24
CA GLU A 260 56.80 -53.30 -23.37
C GLU A 260 55.31 -53.10 -23.73
N LEU A 261 54.74 -53.93 -24.61
CA LEU A 261 53.31 -53.89 -24.98
C LEU A 261 52.41 -54.47 -23.89
N SER A 262 52.80 -55.55 -23.21
CA SER A 262 52.13 -56.05 -22.00
C SER A 262 52.11 -54.99 -20.91
N GLY A 263 53.25 -54.35 -20.64
CA GLY A 263 53.33 -53.25 -19.68
C GLY A 263 52.48 -52.03 -20.07
N ALA A 264 52.53 -51.62 -21.34
CA ALA A 264 51.72 -50.51 -21.85
C ALA A 264 50.22 -50.83 -21.85
N LEU A 265 49.82 -52.06 -22.19
CA LEU A 265 48.43 -52.52 -22.18
C LEU A 265 47.93 -52.75 -20.76
N ALA A 266 48.74 -53.29 -19.85
CA ALA A 266 48.42 -53.39 -18.42
C ALA A 266 48.25 -52.00 -17.79
N LYS A 267 49.04 -51.01 -18.22
CA LYS A 267 48.92 -49.61 -17.79
C LYS A 267 47.67 -48.93 -18.36
N ALA A 268 47.45 -48.99 -19.67
CA ALA A 268 46.29 -48.37 -20.33
C ALA A 268 44.96 -49.07 -20.01
N SER A 269 44.99 -50.38 -19.73
CA SER A 269 43.88 -51.16 -19.17
C SER A 269 43.86 -51.15 -17.64
N SER A 270 44.78 -50.44 -16.97
CA SER A 270 44.72 -50.32 -15.51
C SER A 270 43.51 -49.49 -15.16
N ALA A 271 42.74 -49.97 -14.18
CA ALA A 271 41.73 -49.13 -13.55
C ALA A 271 42.35 -47.86 -12.95
N ALA A 272 43.66 -47.84 -12.66
CA ALA A 272 44.36 -46.70 -12.05
C ALA A 272 44.42 -45.44 -12.91
N GLU A 273 44.62 -45.53 -14.23
CA GLU A 273 44.65 -44.32 -15.09
C GLU A 273 43.23 -43.75 -15.25
N HIS A 274 42.24 -44.61 -15.49
CA HIS A 274 40.83 -44.22 -15.57
C HIS A 274 40.28 -43.71 -14.22
N ASP A 275 40.57 -44.37 -13.08
CA ASP A 275 40.23 -43.88 -11.74
C ASP A 275 40.97 -42.56 -11.42
N SER A 276 42.14 -42.28 -12.03
CA SER A 276 42.82 -41.00 -11.82
C SER A 276 42.22 -39.86 -12.67
N GLU A 277 41.67 -40.14 -13.86
CA GLU A 277 40.90 -39.16 -14.63
C GLU A 277 39.49 -38.95 -14.05
N LEU A 278 38.85 -40.01 -13.54
CA LEU A 278 37.64 -39.88 -12.72
C LEU A 278 37.93 -39.04 -11.48
N HIS A 279 39.01 -39.31 -10.74
CA HIS A 279 39.34 -38.56 -9.53
C HIS A 279 39.66 -37.08 -9.80
N SER A 280 40.27 -36.72 -10.93
CA SER A 280 40.48 -35.30 -11.28
C SER A 280 39.15 -34.61 -11.64
N LYS A 281 38.23 -35.31 -12.32
CA LYS A 281 36.86 -34.82 -12.57
C LYS A 281 36.04 -34.73 -11.29
N ASP A 282 36.12 -35.71 -10.40
CA ASP A 282 35.47 -35.69 -9.08
C ASP A 282 35.96 -34.51 -8.23
N LEU A 283 37.27 -34.23 -8.23
CA LEU A 283 37.83 -33.04 -7.56
C LEU A 283 37.31 -31.73 -8.18
N GLN A 284 37.20 -31.67 -9.51
CA GLN A 284 36.62 -30.50 -10.20
C GLN A 284 35.12 -30.33 -9.91
N ILE A 285 34.35 -31.42 -9.87
CA ILE A 285 32.93 -31.43 -9.49
C ILE A 285 32.78 -30.98 -8.03
N ASN A 286 33.53 -31.56 -7.10
CA ASN A 286 33.53 -31.14 -5.69
C ASN A 286 33.90 -29.66 -5.52
N HIS A 287 34.82 -29.14 -6.33
CA HIS A 287 35.17 -27.72 -6.33
C HIS A 287 34.00 -26.86 -6.82
N LEU A 288 33.39 -27.18 -7.97
CA LEU A 288 32.24 -26.47 -8.51
C LEU A 288 31.00 -26.57 -7.59
N GLU A 289 30.80 -27.69 -6.90
CA GLU A 289 29.76 -27.84 -5.87
C GLU A 289 30.07 -27.01 -4.63
N SER A 290 31.35 -26.91 -4.22
CA SER A 290 31.75 -26.01 -3.13
C SER A 290 31.56 -24.54 -3.49
N GLU A 291 31.84 -24.15 -4.73
CA GLU A 291 31.63 -22.81 -5.25
C GLU A 291 30.13 -22.49 -5.35
N ASN A 292 29.32 -23.37 -5.93
CA ASN A 292 27.85 -23.21 -5.97
C ASN A 292 27.25 -23.12 -4.55
N ALA A 293 27.74 -23.89 -3.58
CA ALA A 293 27.28 -23.80 -2.19
C ALA A 293 27.65 -22.46 -1.54
N LEU A 294 28.86 -21.93 -1.80
CA LEU A 294 29.29 -20.61 -1.32
C LEU A 294 28.52 -19.48 -1.99
N LEU A 295 28.29 -19.55 -3.30
CA LEU A 295 27.48 -18.59 -4.06
C LEU A 295 26.03 -18.61 -3.57
N ALA A 296 25.43 -19.78 -3.35
CA ALA A 296 24.08 -19.91 -2.81
C ALA A 296 23.98 -19.32 -1.39
N ALA A 297 24.94 -19.60 -0.51
CA ALA A 297 24.98 -19.04 0.84
C ALA A 297 25.16 -17.51 0.84
N SER A 298 25.98 -16.97 -0.06
CA SER A 298 26.16 -15.53 -0.26
C SER A 298 24.88 -14.87 -0.77
N LEU A 299 24.24 -15.47 -1.78
CA LEU A 299 22.98 -14.99 -2.36
C LEU A 299 21.84 -14.99 -1.32
N GLU A 300 21.75 -16.02 -0.48
CA GLU A 300 20.77 -16.08 0.60
C GLU A 300 21.06 -15.07 1.72
N ARG A 301 22.34 -14.81 2.03
CA ARG A 301 22.74 -13.72 2.95
C ARG A 301 22.32 -12.35 2.41
N GLU A 302 22.57 -12.06 1.13
CA GLU A 302 22.15 -10.81 0.50
C GLU A 302 20.63 -10.68 0.41
N ARG A 303 19.90 -11.77 0.15
CA ARG A 303 18.42 -11.79 0.23
C ARG A 303 17.91 -11.43 1.62
N ASN A 304 18.51 -11.97 2.67
CA ASN A 304 18.11 -11.68 4.06
C ASN A 304 18.42 -10.22 4.42
N SER A 305 19.60 -9.70 4.04
CA SER A 305 19.94 -8.28 4.16
C SER A 305 18.96 -7.36 3.43
N LEU A 306 18.56 -7.72 2.20
CA LEU A 306 17.53 -7.02 1.43
C LEU A 306 16.14 -7.11 2.06
N ALA A 307 15.79 -8.24 2.69
CA ALA A 307 14.52 -8.39 3.39
C ALA A 307 14.46 -7.54 4.67
N GLU A 308 15.54 -7.49 5.44
CA GLU A 308 15.65 -6.68 6.67
C GLU A 308 15.66 -5.18 6.36
N THR A 309 16.47 -4.74 5.38
CA THR A 309 16.48 -3.33 4.94
C THR A 309 15.14 -2.91 4.34
N ARG A 310 14.50 -3.75 3.51
CA ARG A 310 13.14 -3.49 2.99
C ARG A 310 12.08 -3.43 4.10
N LYS A 311 12.20 -4.25 5.14
CA LYS A 311 11.32 -4.21 6.32
C LYS A 311 11.52 -2.91 7.12
N SER A 312 12.77 -2.52 7.37
CA SER A 312 13.13 -1.27 8.05
C SER A 312 12.62 -0.04 7.30
N LEU A 313 12.87 0.03 5.99
CA LEU A 313 12.33 1.09 5.12
C LEU A 313 10.80 1.09 5.09
N GLY A 314 10.15 -0.08 5.08
CA GLY A 314 8.70 -0.19 5.20
C GLY A 314 8.16 0.38 6.51
N GLN A 315 8.84 0.13 7.64
CA GLN A 315 8.47 0.69 8.94
C GLN A 315 8.70 2.21 9.00
N GLN A 316 9.80 2.72 8.41
CA GLN A 316 10.06 4.16 8.31
C GLN A 316 9.00 4.87 7.43
N ILE A 317 8.66 4.31 6.28
CA ILE A 317 7.59 4.82 5.41
C ILE A 317 6.25 4.81 6.15
N GLN A 318 5.95 3.76 6.93
CA GLN A 318 4.73 3.70 7.73
C GLN A 318 4.71 4.81 8.81
N ALA A 319 5.79 5.00 9.57
CA ALA A 319 5.88 6.06 10.58
C ALA A 319 5.70 7.46 9.97
N VAL A 320 6.46 7.79 8.92
CA VAL A 320 6.33 9.08 8.21
C VAL A 320 4.94 9.26 7.59
N SER A 321 4.27 8.18 7.14
CA SER A 321 2.89 8.27 6.65
C SER A 321 1.87 8.57 7.75
N GLN A 322 2.13 8.13 8.98
CA GLN A 322 1.30 8.39 10.15
C GLN A 322 1.51 9.84 10.65
N GLU A 323 2.76 10.31 10.73
CA GLU A 323 3.09 11.71 11.04
C GLU A 323 2.50 12.67 10.00
N LEU A 324 2.63 12.34 8.72
CA LEU A 324 2.05 13.15 7.63
C LEU A 324 0.51 13.12 7.65
N ALA A 325 -0.11 12.07 8.21
CA ALA A 325 -1.55 12.02 8.47
C ALA A 325 -1.95 12.86 9.70
N SER A 326 -1.19 12.83 10.80
CA SER A 326 -1.48 13.68 11.97
C SER A 326 -1.29 15.16 11.65
N TYR A 327 -0.21 15.56 10.97
CA TYR A 327 -0.03 16.94 10.51
C TYR A 327 -1.12 17.39 9.54
N LYS A 328 -1.64 16.51 8.67
CA LYS A 328 -2.83 16.82 7.84
C LYS A 328 -4.09 17.01 8.70
N ALA A 329 -4.31 16.16 9.70
CA ALA A 329 -5.43 16.30 10.63
C ALA A 329 -5.32 17.61 11.41
N GLU A 330 -4.20 17.89 12.07
CA GLU A 330 -3.91 19.14 12.75
C GLU A 330 -4.16 20.35 11.85
N LEU A 331 -3.60 20.36 10.63
CA LEU A 331 -3.76 21.45 9.67
C LEU A 331 -5.22 21.65 9.24
N THR A 332 -6.04 20.59 9.15
CA THR A 332 -7.50 20.76 8.97
C THR A 332 -8.19 21.29 10.22
N THR A 333 -7.78 20.91 11.44
CA THR A 333 -8.32 21.52 12.68
C THR A 333 -7.94 22.99 12.82
N VAL A 334 -6.71 23.38 12.45
CA VAL A 334 -6.22 24.77 12.45
C VAL A 334 -6.96 25.60 11.41
N ARG A 335 -7.17 25.06 10.19
CA ARG A 335 -8.02 25.70 9.18
C ARG A 335 -9.46 25.88 9.68
N ARG A 336 -10.05 24.87 10.34
CA ARG A 336 -11.39 24.99 10.94
C ARG A 336 -11.42 26.06 12.03
N LYS A 337 -10.43 26.10 12.93
CA LYS A 337 -10.28 27.13 13.96
C LYS A 337 -10.17 28.53 13.34
N LEU A 338 -9.33 28.70 12.32
CA LEU A 338 -9.17 29.98 11.61
C LEU A 338 -10.48 30.46 10.97
N VAL A 339 -11.28 29.55 10.39
CA VAL A 339 -12.63 29.88 9.90
C VAL A 339 -13.57 30.27 11.04
N THR A 340 -13.58 29.56 12.17
CA THR A 340 -14.41 29.96 13.34
C THR A 340 -13.96 31.25 14.02
N TYR A 341 -12.74 31.73 13.74
CA TYR A 341 -12.22 33.01 14.23
C TYR A 341 -12.22 34.12 13.15
N SER A 342 -12.79 33.91 11.96
CA SER A 342 -12.86 34.94 10.91
C SER A 342 -13.57 36.21 11.38
N ASP A 343 -14.57 36.05 12.23
CA ASP A 343 -15.41 37.14 12.73
C ASP A 343 -14.85 37.77 14.01
N TYR A 344 -13.72 37.27 14.54
CA TYR A 344 -13.10 37.81 15.76
C TYR A 344 -12.77 39.30 15.65
N GLU A 345 -12.25 39.76 14.51
CA GLU A 345 -11.94 41.18 14.30
C GLU A 345 -13.22 42.03 14.16
N GLN A 346 -14.31 41.46 13.61
CA GLN A 346 -15.62 42.13 13.56
C GLN A 346 -16.22 42.26 14.96
N ILE A 347 -16.20 41.17 15.75
CA ILE A 347 -16.65 41.15 17.15
C ILE A 347 -15.82 42.13 17.97
N LYS A 348 -14.49 42.13 17.84
CA LYS A 348 -13.58 43.06 18.50
C LYS A 348 -13.88 44.53 18.14
N GLN A 349 -14.14 44.84 16.87
CA GLN A 349 -14.54 46.19 16.45
C GLN A 349 -15.92 46.58 17.02
N GLN A 350 -16.87 45.65 17.06
CA GLN A 350 -18.16 45.86 17.73
C GLN A 350 -18.01 46.05 19.24
N LEU A 351 -17.12 45.31 19.90
CA LEU A 351 -16.86 45.42 21.34
C LEU A 351 -16.12 46.73 21.69
N ILE A 352 -15.21 47.19 20.84
CA ILE A 352 -14.57 48.52 20.96
C ILE A 352 -15.61 49.63 20.74
N ALA A 353 -16.50 49.49 19.74
CA ALA A 353 -17.58 50.44 19.51
C ALA A 353 -18.58 50.47 20.68
N LEU A 354 -18.98 49.29 21.20
CA LEU A 354 -19.82 49.17 22.39
C LEU A 354 -19.14 49.78 23.61
N ARG A 355 -17.89 49.44 23.92
CA ARG A 355 -17.14 50.05 25.03
C ARG A 355 -17.07 51.58 24.90
N LYS A 356 -16.86 52.10 23.70
CA LYS A 356 -16.84 53.55 23.43
C LYS A 356 -18.22 54.22 23.57
N ILE A 357 -19.32 53.51 23.31
CA ILE A 357 -20.70 54.01 23.47
C ILE A 357 -21.20 53.86 24.92
N GLU A 358 -20.85 52.77 25.58
CA GLU A 358 -21.31 52.36 26.92
C GLU A 358 -20.59 53.12 28.03
N PHE A 359 -19.27 53.32 27.89
CA PHE A 359 -18.48 54.07 28.87
C PHE A 359 -18.37 55.55 28.51
N GLY A 360 -18.46 55.93 27.22
CA GLY A 360 -18.31 57.31 26.76
C GLY A 360 -16.92 57.92 26.98
N VAL A 361 -15.96 57.12 27.45
CA VAL A 361 -14.62 57.54 27.89
C VAL A 361 -13.77 57.99 26.70
N GLU A 362 -13.34 59.25 26.76
CA GLU A 362 -12.11 59.72 26.12
C GLU A 362 -10.94 59.01 26.80
N ASP A 363 -10.03 58.40 26.05
CA ASP A 363 -9.01 57.46 26.54
C ASP A 363 -7.81 58.18 27.21
N ASP A 364 -8.12 59.22 28.00
CA ASP A 364 -7.20 59.98 28.85
C ASP A 364 -7.08 59.28 30.22
N GLU A 365 -6.36 58.16 30.27
CA GLU A 365 -5.43 57.78 31.36
C GLU A 365 -4.85 56.37 31.12
N ALA A 366 -3.60 56.34 30.63
CA ALA A 366 -2.75 55.16 30.61
C ALA A 366 -1.28 55.60 30.73
N ASP A 367 -0.72 55.51 31.93
CA ASP A 367 0.62 56.01 32.27
C ASP A 367 1.76 55.18 31.64
N GLU A 368 2.19 55.54 30.42
CA GLU A 368 3.53 55.23 29.90
C GLU A 368 4.18 56.48 29.28
N GLU A 369 4.77 57.33 30.13
CA GLU A 369 5.46 58.59 29.79
C GLU A 369 6.63 58.45 28.79
N GLY A 370 7.03 57.22 28.43
CA GLY A 370 8.11 56.95 27.46
C GLY A 370 7.70 57.01 25.99
N ASP A 371 6.54 56.44 25.61
CA ASP A 371 6.09 56.40 24.20
C ASP A 371 4.97 57.41 23.91
N LEU A 372 4.26 57.94 24.91
CA LEU A 372 3.14 58.86 24.70
C LEU A 372 3.53 60.08 23.85
N GLY A 373 4.72 60.65 24.02
CA GLY A 373 5.22 61.76 23.19
C GLY A 373 5.59 61.36 21.75
N SER A 374 6.05 60.12 21.55
CA SER A 374 6.30 59.51 20.24
C SER A 374 4.98 59.26 19.51
N ALA A 375 4.01 58.65 20.20
CA ALA A 375 2.65 58.44 19.74
C ALA A 375 1.94 59.77 19.43
N LEU A 376 2.03 60.79 20.29
CA LEU A 376 1.42 62.11 20.04
C LEU A 376 2.03 62.79 18.82
N THR A 377 3.35 62.78 18.66
CA THR A 377 4.00 63.43 17.50
C THR A 377 3.72 62.67 16.20
N ALA A 378 3.68 61.33 16.23
CA ALA A 378 3.25 60.51 15.10
C ALA A 378 1.76 60.72 14.76
N ALA A 379 0.88 60.77 15.76
CA ALA A 379 -0.55 61.00 15.59
C ALA A 379 -0.83 62.42 15.10
N ASN A 380 -0.17 63.44 15.64
CA ASN A 380 -0.30 64.83 15.19
C ASN A 380 0.23 65.00 13.76
N LYS A 381 1.37 64.39 13.41
CA LYS A 381 1.86 64.34 12.01
C LYS A 381 0.90 63.62 11.07
N LYS A 382 0.26 62.53 11.51
CA LYS A 382 -0.76 61.79 10.75
C LYS A 382 -2.06 62.59 10.61
N LEU A 383 -2.48 63.30 11.64
CA LEU A 383 -3.61 64.23 11.61
C LEU A 383 -3.32 65.41 10.67
N GLN A 384 -2.13 66.01 10.71
CA GLN A 384 -1.69 67.04 9.76
C GLN A 384 -1.71 66.52 8.32
N SER A 385 -1.24 65.29 8.07
CA SER A 385 -1.34 64.65 6.75
C SER A 385 -2.79 64.45 6.31
N ASN A 386 -3.65 63.89 7.17
CA ASN A 386 -5.07 63.71 6.89
C ASN A 386 -5.78 65.05 6.63
N LEU A 387 -5.41 66.11 7.35
CA LEU A 387 -5.97 67.46 7.22
C LEU A 387 -5.48 68.13 5.92
N ALA A 388 -4.24 67.87 5.50
CA ALA A 388 -3.72 68.26 4.19
C ALA A 388 -4.46 67.53 3.04
N ASP A 389 -4.61 66.20 3.14
CA ASP A 389 -5.39 65.40 2.18
C ASP A 389 -6.84 65.86 2.09
N LEU A 390 -7.47 66.16 3.23
CA LEU A 390 -8.86 66.62 3.28
C LEU A 390 -9.00 68.04 2.74
N ARG A 391 -7.99 68.91 2.93
CA ARG A 391 -7.91 70.23 2.28
C ARG A 391 -7.74 70.12 0.77
N SER A 392 -6.86 69.24 0.28
CA SER A 392 -6.72 68.97 -1.16
C SER A 392 -8.05 68.50 -1.74
N ARG A 393 -8.66 67.46 -1.17
CA ARG A 393 -9.96 66.93 -1.61
C ARG A 393 -11.07 67.99 -1.55
N TYR A 394 -11.04 68.89 -0.56
CA TYR A 394 -11.99 69.99 -0.50
C TYR A 394 -11.76 71.00 -1.64
N GLN A 395 -10.51 71.36 -1.94
CA GLN A 395 -10.16 72.21 -3.08
C GLN A 395 -10.51 71.55 -4.43
N ASP A 396 -10.25 70.24 -4.59
CA ASP A 396 -10.64 69.45 -5.77
C ASP A 396 -12.17 69.46 -5.94
N LEU A 397 -12.92 69.26 -4.85
CA LEU A 397 -14.39 69.27 -4.85
C LEU A 397 -14.94 70.68 -5.09
N GLU A 398 -14.31 71.73 -4.55
CA GLU A 398 -14.68 73.13 -4.76
C GLU A 398 -14.41 73.57 -6.21
N GLN A 399 -13.29 73.13 -6.80
CA GLN A 399 -12.94 73.36 -8.19
C GLN A 399 -13.90 72.61 -9.13
N SER A 400 -14.24 71.35 -8.81
CA SER A 400 -15.28 70.57 -9.50
C SER A 400 -16.66 71.24 -9.41
N ASN A 401 -17.02 71.77 -8.23
CA ASN A 401 -18.28 72.50 -8.06
C ASN A 401 -18.30 73.79 -8.90
N LYS A 402 -17.19 74.56 -8.91
CA LYS A 402 -17.02 75.74 -9.78
C LYS A 402 -17.14 75.40 -11.27
N THR A 403 -16.56 74.29 -11.74
CA THR A 403 -16.67 73.88 -13.15
C THR A 403 -18.06 73.34 -13.49
N LEU A 404 -18.76 72.68 -12.58
CA LEU A 404 -20.17 72.31 -12.75
C LEU A 404 -21.08 73.54 -12.77
N VAL A 405 -20.83 74.55 -11.93
CA VAL A 405 -21.56 75.83 -11.94
C VAL A 405 -21.35 76.60 -13.26
N THR A 406 -20.13 76.65 -13.80
CA THR A 406 -19.91 77.27 -15.12
C THR A 406 -20.50 76.45 -16.26
N GLN A 407 -20.47 75.10 -16.21
CA GLN A 407 -21.18 74.27 -17.19
C GLN A 407 -22.70 74.50 -17.15
N VAL A 408 -23.31 74.57 -15.97
CA VAL A 408 -24.74 74.89 -15.80
C VAL A 408 -25.07 76.29 -16.28
N LYS A 409 -24.18 77.28 -16.11
CA LYS A 409 -24.34 78.63 -16.68
C LYS A 409 -24.31 78.59 -18.21
N ASN A 410 -23.28 77.99 -18.80
CA ASN A 410 -23.13 77.89 -20.26
C ASN A 410 -24.30 77.12 -20.90
N LEU A 411 -24.76 76.03 -20.27
CA LEU A 411 -25.94 75.28 -20.74
C LEU A 411 -27.22 76.10 -20.68
N LYS A 412 -27.40 76.96 -19.66
CA LYS A 412 -28.53 77.90 -19.60
C LYS A 412 -28.45 78.98 -20.67
N GLU A 413 -27.25 79.49 -20.96
CA GLU A 413 -27.03 80.48 -22.02
C GLU A 413 -27.31 79.88 -23.41
N GLN A 414 -26.87 78.64 -23.66
CA GLN A 414 -27.21 77.88 -24.87
C GLN A 414 -28.71 77.57 -24.97
N LEU A 415 -29.37 77.26 -23.85
CA LEU A 415 -30.82 77.00 -23.83
C LEU A 415 -31.59 78.29 -24.16
N GLN A 416 -31.20 79.44 -23.61
CA GLN A 416 -31.76 80.75 -23.95
C GLN A 416 -31.50 81.15 -25.42
N GLU A 417 -30.32 80.82 -25.97
CA GLU A 417 -30.02 81.04 -27.40
C GLU A 417 -30.90 80.16 -28.30
N LEU A 418 -31.13 78.90 -27.91
CA LEU A 418 -32.04 77.98 -28.62
C LEU A 418 -33.51 78.38 -28.48
N GLU A 419 -33.95 78.88 -27.32
CA GLU A 419 -35.29 79.45 -27.12
C GLU A 419 -35.50 80.70 -27.99
N ALA A 420 -34.51 81.60 -28.05
CA ALA A 420 -34.56 82.76 -28.92
C ALA A 420 -34.53 82.40 -30.41
N LEU A 421 -33.76 81.37 -30.79
CA LEU A 421 -33.73 80.84 -32.15
C LEU A 421 -35.06 80.18 -32.52
N ASN A 422 -35.66 79.37 -31.64
CA ASN A 422 -36.96 78.76 -31.85
C ASN A 422 -38.07 79.82 -31.94
N ALA A 423 -38.12 80.79 -31.04
CA ALA A 423 -39.08 81.89 -31.10
C ALA A 423 -38.94 82.70 -32.40
N LYS A 424 -37.72 82.83 -32.95
CA LYS A 424 -37.49 83.41 -34.27
C LYS A 424 -37.97 82.49 -35.40
N LEU A 425 -37.68 81.20 -35.34
CA LEU A 425 -38.11 80.21 -36.33
C LEU A 425 -39.64 80.07 -36.35
N GLU A 426 -40.33 80.13 -35.21
CA GLU A 426 -41.79 80.15 -35.09
C GLU A 426 -42.38 81.43 -35.72
N ASN A 427 -41.74 82.59 -35.48
CA ASN A 427 -42.14 83.87 -36.06
C ASN A 427 -41.91 83.92 -37.59
N ASP A 428 -40.81 83.33 -38.07
CA ASP A 428 -40.53 83.20 -39.50
C ASP A 428 -41.38 82.11 -40.17
N LEU A 429 -41.72 81.02 -39.48
CA LEU A 429 -42.70 80.02 -39.94
C LEU A 429 -44.12 80.60 -40.00
N GLY A 430 -44.52 81.44 -39.04
CA GLY A 430 -45.81 82.13 -39.08
C GLY A 430 -45.96 82.97 -40.35
N LYS A 431 -44.93 83.72 -40.74
CA LYS A 431 -44.88 84.47 -42.02
C LYS A 431 -44.96 83.54 -43.23
N VAL A 432 -44.36 82.36 -43.16
CA VAL A 432 -44.45 81.35 -44.23
C VAL A 432 -45.84 80.73 -44.28
N GLU A 433 -46.53 80.54 -43.15
CA GLU A 433 -47.91 80.05 -43.12
C GLU A 433 -48.90 81.09 -43.63
N ASP A 434 -48.72 82.38 -43.31
CA ASP A 434 -49.49 83.49 -43.88
C ASP A 434 -49.33 83.55 -45.42
N VAL A 435 -48.14 83.23 -45.95
CA VAL A 435 -47.89 83.12 -47.40
C VAL A 435 -48.47 81.82 -47.98
N ALA A 436 -48.39 80.69 -47.28
CA ALA A 436 -48.93 79.40 -47.73
C ALA A 436 -50.46 79.40 -47.79
N ARG A 437 -51.13 80.03 -46.82
CA ARG A 437 -52.59 80.27 -46.82
C ARG A 437 -53.06 81.14 -47.99
N PHE A 438 -52.16 81.83 -48.67
CA PHE A 438 -52.45 82.55 -49.92
C PHE A 438 -52.34 81.67 -51.18
N ASN A 439 -51.74 80.48 -51.09
CA ASN A 439 -51.33 79.67 -52.24
C ASN A 439 -52.04 78.30 -52.35
N ASP A 440 -52.58 77.74 -51.26
CA ASP A 440 -53.26 76.43 -51.23
C ASP A 440 -54.68 76.41 -51.88
N ASN A 441 -54.92 77.30 -52.85
CA ASN A 441 -56.12 77.30 -53.69
C ASN A 441 -55.99 76.43 -54.96
N MET A 442 -55.07 75.45 -55.00
CA MET A 442 -54.80 74.66 -56.21
C MET A 442 -54.48 73.17 -55.95
N SER A 443 -55.38 72.30 -56.45
CA SER A 443 -55.17 70.87 -56.78
C SER A 443 -55.01 69.81 -55.68
N MET A 444 -56.07 68.99 -55.52
CA MET A 444 -55.95 67.57 -55.13
C MET A 444 -56.19 66.67 -56.34
N ILE A 445 -55.34 65.66 -56.63
CA ILE A 445 -55.73 64.44 -57.38
C ILE A 445 -54.70 63.27 -57.32
N SER A 446 -55.20 62.03 -57.17
CA SER A 446 -54.66 60.68 -57.54
C SER A 446 -53.20 60.24 -57.21
N GLY A 447 -52.89 58.95 -56.94
CA GLY A 447 -53.76 57.78 -56.67
C GLY A 447 -53.09 56.37 -56.82
N ALA A 448 -53.54 55.41 -55.98
CA ALA A 448 -53.53 53.92 -56.14
C ALA A 448 -52.27 53.02 -55.89
N THR A 449 -52.54 51.79 -55.36
CA THR A 449 -51.78 50.49 -55.50
C THR A 449 -50.55 50.26 -54.56
N ARG A 450 -50.35 49.15 -53.79
CA ARG A 450 -51.08 47.87 -53.49
C ARG A 450 -50.49 47.12 -52.24
N HIS A 451 -51.28 46.19 -51.64
CA HIS A 451 -50.93 45.06 -50.72
C HIS A 451 -50.39 45.36 -49.28
N ILE A 452 -50.77 44.73 -48.13
CA ILE A 452 -51.24 43.37 -47.69
C ILE A 452 -50.05 42.50 -47.16
N THR A 453 -50.02 41.88 -45.95
CA THR A 453 -51.05 41.10 -45.19
C THR A 453 -50.78 40.97 -43.65
N ASN A 454 -51.85 40.83 -42.82
CA ASN A 454 -52.08 39.89 -41.65
C ASN A 454 -51.02 39.69 -40.51
N ARG A 455 -51.30 39.29 -39.25
CA ARG A 455 -52.47 38.97 -38.35
C ARG A 455 -51.87 38.72 -36.91
N GLN A 456 -52.51 38.35 -35.78
CA GLN A 456 -53.86 38.30 -35.14
C GLN A 456 -53.64 37.83 -33.66
N GLY A 457 -54.44 38.08 -32.61
CA GLY A 457 -55.68 38.86 -32.46
C GLY A 457 -56.89 38.05 -31.90
N PHE A 458 -56.99 37.84 -30.57
CA PHE A 458 -58.19 37.31 -29.89
C PHE A 458 -58.25 37.70 -28.39
N GLY A 459 -59.43 37.58 -27.75
CA GLY A 459 -59.62 37.84 -26.31
C GLY A 459 -60.88 37.18 -25.72
N GLY A 460 -60.97 37.11 -24.39
CA GLY A 460 -62.07 36.48 -23.65
C GLY A 460 -62.01 36.80 -22.14
N LYS A 461 -63.15 36.71 -21.43
CA LYS A 461 -63.32 37.13 -20.03
C LYS A 461 -63.40 35.92 -19.08
N LEU A 462 -63.00 36.08 -17.82
CA LEU A 462 -63.69 35.57 -16.60
C LEU A 462 -63.02 36.07 -15.30
N SER A 463 -63.71 35.91 -14.18
CA SER A 463 -63.40 36.33 -12.79
C SER A 463 -64.34 35.52 -11.85
N PRO A 464 -64.25 35.48 -10.48
CA PRO A 464 -63.30 36.08 -9.53
C PRO A 464 -62.73 35.09 -8.48
N THR A 465 -61.73 35.53 -7.68
CA THR A 465 -61.44 35.21 -6.25
C THR A 465 -59.98 35.64 -5.92
N SER A 466 -59.61 36.05 -4.70
CA SER A 466 -60.35 36.28 -3.45
C SER A 466 -59.74 37.41 -2.62
N SER A 467 -60.56 38.38 -2.20
CA SER A 467 -60.21 39.33 -1.13
C SER A 467 -61.48 39.85 -0.45
N ILE A 468 -61.95 39.15 0.59
CA ILE A 468 -62.90 39.64 1.61
C ILE A 468 -62.65 38.82 2.88
N ILE A 469 -62.17 39.51 3.90
CA ILE A 469 -62.56 39.47 5.32
C ILE A 469 -61.71 40.56 5.95
N GLY A 470 -62.37 41.47 6.67
CA GLY A 470 -61.71 42.45 7.50
C GLY A 470 -62.64 42.80 8.66
N ILE A 471 -62.08 43.41 9.69
CA ILE A 471 -62.79 44.27 10.64
C ILE A 471 -61.72 45.22 11.24
N PRO A 472 -62.05 46.50 11.51
CA PRO A 472 -61.05 47.54 11.76
C PRO A 472 -60.87 47.83 13.26
N GLU A 473 -59.79 48.55 13.58
CA GLU A 473 -59.72 49.37 14.79
C GLU A 473 -58.94 50.65 14.48
N GLU A 474 -59.41 51.78 15.03
CA GLU A 474 -58.78 53.09 14.88
C GLU A 474 -57.85 53.37 16.07
N THR A 475 -56.74 54.07 15.86
CA THR A 475 -56.15 54.91 16.91
C THR A 475 -55.19 55.94 16.32
N GLU A 476 -55.34 57.19 16.72
CA GLU A 476 -54.38 58.24 16.43
C GLU A 476 -53.11 58.04 17.28
N THR A 477 -51.93 58.31 16.71
CA THR A 477 -50.80 58.88 17.47
C THR A 477 -49.92 59.72 16.55
N VAL A 478 -49.35 60.79 17.09
CA VAL A 478 -48.69 61.84 16.34
C VAL A 478 -47.17 61.64 16.26
N GLY A 479 -46.63 61.75 15.04
CA GLY A 479 -45.30 62.32 14.81
C GLY A 479 -44.14 61.34 14.56
N LEU A 480 -43.60 61.36 13.33
CA LEU A 480 -42.25 61.89 13.10
C LEU A 480 -42.01 62.23 11.62
N ALA A 481 -41.59 63.48 11.35
CA ALA A 481 -41.34 63.99 10.00
C ALA A 481 -39.92 63.66 9.48
N SER A 482 -39.45 62.42 9.68
CA SER A 482 -38.09 61.96 9.34
C SER A 482 -38.03 60.89 8.24
N ASN A 483 -39.16 60.29 7.86
CA ASN A 483 -39.19 59.09 7.02
C ASN A 483 -38.86 59.31 5.53
N THR A 484 -38.84 60.55 5.05
CA THR A 484 -38.63 60.90 3.63
C THR A 484 -37.20 60.64 3.14
N SER A 485 -36.21 60.58 4.02
CA SER A 485 -34.80 60.27 3.67
C SER A 485 -34.49 58.77 3.71
N ILE A 486 -35.24 57.98 4.48
CA ILE A 486 -35.01 56.54 4.63
C ILE A 486 -35.46 55.77 3.39
N LEU A 487 -36.59 56.16 2.78
CA LEU A 487 -37.13 55.53 1.57
C LEU A 487 -36.13 55.48 0.39
N PRO A 488 -35.48 56.58 -0.05
CA PRO A 488 -34.49 56.53 -1.13
C PRO A 488 -33.24 55.71 -0.78
N ILE A 489 -32.84 55.66 0.50
CA ILE A 489 -31.73 54.81 0.95
C ILE A 489 -32.13 53.33 0.86
N VAL A 490 -33.32 52.97 1.32
CA VAL A 490 -33.85 51.60 1.26
C VAL A 490 -34.09 51.15 -0.18
N THR A 491 -34.57 52.01 -1.08
CA THR A 491 -34.67 51.65 -2.52
C THR A 491 -33.29 51.46 -3.14
N GLN A 492 -32.30 52.30 -2.84
CA GLN A 492 -30.95 52.12 -3.37
C GLN A 492 -30.28 50.86 -2.78
N GLN A 493 -30.52 50.50 -1.52
CA GLN A 493 -30.06 49.23 -0.92
C GLN A 493 -30.74 48.03 -1.59
N ARG A 494 -32.07 48.05 -1.74
CA ARG A 494 -32.85 47.05 -2.47
C ARG A 494 -32.31 46.85 -3.90
N ASP A 495 -31.99 47.94 -4.60
CA ASP A 495 -31.56 47.89 -5.99
C ASP A 495 -30.08 47.45 -6.12
N ARG A 496 -29.21 47.80 -5.17
CA ARG A 496 -27.88 47.16 -5.02
C ARG A 496 -28.00 45.66 -4.76
N ILE A 497 -28.91 45.23 -3.88
CA ILE A 497 -29.16 43.81 -3.59
C ILE A 497 -29.71 43.09 -4.83
N ARG A 498 -30.66 43.71 -5.55
CA ARG A 498 -31.23 43.17 -6.80
C ARG A 498 -30.15 43.00 -7.88
N ASN A 499 -29.27 43.99 -8.04
CA ASN A 499 -28.16 43.93 -9.00
C ASN A 499 -27.13 42.87 -8.58
N LYS A 500 -26.78 42.77 -7.29
CA LYS A 500 -25.89 41.72 -6.78
C LYS A 500 -26.50 40.32 -6.97
N ASN A 501 -27.80 40.16 -6.75
CA ASN A 501 -28.49 38.89 -6.95
C ASN A 501 -28.57 38.52 -8.45
N MET A 502 -28.83 39.49 -9.34
CA MET A 502 -28.80 39.30 -10.78
C MET A 502 -27.41 38.89 -11.30
N GLU A 503 -26.34 39.48 -10.76
CA GLU A 503 -24.96 39.09 -11.08
C GLU A 503 -24.60 37.71 -10.50
N LEU A 504 -25.04 37.38 -9.28
CA LEU A 504 -24.90 36.03 -8.72
C LEU A 504 -25.66 34.97 -9.53
N GLU A 505 -26.89 35.26 -9.97
CA GLU A 505 -27.63 34.41 -10.90
C GLU A 505 -26.88 34.22 -12.24
N ARG A 506 -26.29 35.30 -12.78
CA ARG A 506 -25.49 35.27 -14.00
C ARG A 506 -24.23 34.43 -13.83
N GLN A 507 -23.52 34.57 -12.72
CA GLN A 507 -22.35 33.75 -12.37
C GLN A 507 -22.72 32.28 -12.14
N LEU A 508 -23.86 32.01 -11.49
CA LEU A 508 -24.40 30.65 -11.31
C LEU A 508 -24.74 30.01 -12.67
N LYS A 509 -25.41 30.75 -13.57
CA LYS A 509 -25.74 30.30 -14.93
C LYS A 509 -24.46 30.04 -15.74
N GLN A 510 -23.47 30.92 -15.68
CA GLN A 510 -22.18 30.76 -16.33
C GLN A 510 -21.42 29.52 -15.81
N SER A 511 -21.28 29.39 -14.49
CA SER A 511 -20.65 28.22 -13.84
C SER A 511 -21.36 26.90 -14.20
N SER A 512 -22.69 26.91 -14.30
CA SER A 512 -23.46 25.74 -14.73
C SER A 512 -23.21 25.38 -16.21
N LEU A 513 -23.09 26.38 -17.10
CA LEU A 513 -22.73 26.18 -18.50
C LEU A 513 -21.30 25.64 -18.66
N ASP A 514 -20.33 26.20 -17.94
CA ASP A 514 -18.92 25.78 -18.04
C ASP A 514 -18.70 24.40 -17.42
N ARG A 515 -19.38 24.07 -16.33
CA ARG A 515 -19.49 22.69 -15.81
C ARG A 515 -20.12 21.75 -16.85
N GLY A 516 -21.12 22.21 -17.61
CA GLY A 516 -21.69 21.46 -18.73
C GLY A 516 -20.69 21.17 -19.84
N LYS A 517 -19.89 22.17 -20.25
CA LYS A 517 -18.79 22.01 -21.22
C LYS A 517 -17.75 21.01 -20.74
N LEU A 518 -17.26 21.16 -19.50
CA LEU A 518 -16.26 20.27 -18.90
C LEU A 518 -16.75 18.82 -18.80
N LEU A 519 -18.03 18.60 -18.49
CA LEU A 519 -18.63 17.25 -18.49
C LEU A 519 -18.70 16.65 -19.91
N ALA A 520 -19.02 17.46 -20.93
CA ALA A 520 -19.02 17.01 -22.33
C ALA A 520 -17.59 16.73 -22.84
N GLU A 521 -16.61 17.55 -22.46
CA GLU A 521 -15.19 17.35 -22.77
C GLU A 521 -14.65 16.07 -22.11
N VAL A 522 -14.90 15.86 -20.82
CA VAL A 522 -14.55 14.61 -20.12
C VAL A 522 -15.24 13.39 -20.75
N ALA A 523 -16.47 13.52 -21.23
CA ALA A 523 -17.15 12.44 -21.95
C ALA A 523 -16.48 12.14 -23.32
N SER A 524 -16.05 13.17 -24.07
CA SER A 524 -15.30 12.96 -25.32
C SER A 524 -13.94 12.33 -25.05
N LEU A 525 -13.17 12.88 -24.11
CA LEU A 525 -11.85 12.35 -23.74
C LEU A 525 -11.92 10.90 -23.27
N ARG A 526 -12.94 10.52 -22.48
CA ARG A 526 -13.17 9.11 -22.11
C ARG A 526 -13.44 8.22 -23.33
N LYS A 527 -14.29 8.69 -24.26
CA LYS A 527 -14.61 7.97 -25.50
C LYS A 527 -13.41 7.83 -26.43
N ASP A 528 -12.55 8.85 -26.51
CA ASP A 528 -11.35 8.83 -27.33
C ASP A 528 -10.22 8.00 -26.67
N ASN A 529 -10.10 8.02 -25.35
CA ASN A 529 -9.24 7.08 -24.60
C ASN A 529 -9.67 5.63 -24.79
N GLN A 530 -10.98 5.33 -24.82
CA GLN A 530 -11.51 4.00 -25.13
C GLN A 530 -11.13 3.56 -26.56
N LYS A 531 -11.26 4.43 -27.57
CA LYS A 531 -10.77 4.16 -28.94
C LYS A 531 -9.24 3.98 -29.02
N LEU A 532 -8.48 4.68 -28.18
CA LEU A 532 -7.03 4.49 -28.11
C LEU A 532 -6.69 3.12 -27.49
N TYR A 533 -7.38 2.72 -26.41
CA TYR A 533 -7.25 1.38 -25.83
C TYR A 533 -7.66 0.29 -26.84
N GLU A 534 -8.76 0.48 -27.58
CA GLU A 534 -9.14 -0.38 -28.72
C GLU A 534 -7.99 -0.53 -29.73
N ARG A 535 -7.45 0.58 -30.23
CA ARG A 535 -6.33 0.57 -31.19
C ARG A 535 -5.09 -0.12 -30.64
N ILE A 536 -4.73 0.14 -29.38
CA ILE A 536 -3.61 -0.51 -28.70
C ILE A 536 -3.86 -2.02 -28.59
N LYS A 537 -5.08 -2.45 -28.21
CA LYS A 537 -5.46 -3.86 -28.10
C LYS A 537 -5.46 -4.56 -29.46
N TYR A 538 -5.94 -3.91 -30.52
CA TYR A 538 -5.85 -4.43 -31.90
C TYR A 538 -4.39 -4.56 -32.37
N ILE A 539 -3.56 -3.53 -32.22
CA ILE A 539 -2.14 -3.57 -32.61
C ILE A 539 -1.36 -4.61 -31.79
N SER A 540 -1.61 -4.69 -30.48
CA SER A 540 -1.01 -5.69 -29.59
C SER A 540 -1.43 -7.12 -29.99
N SER A 541 -2.71 -7.34 -30.33
CA SER A 541 -3.17 -8.64 -30.83
C SER A 541 -2.56 -9.05 -32.18
N TYR A 542 -2.22 -8.07 -33.03
CA TYR A 542 -1.58 -8.31 -34.33
C TYR A 542 -0.07 -8.58 -34.20
N ASN A 543 0.63 -7.86 -33.32
CA ASN A 543 2.03 -8.14 -32.98
C ASN A 543 2.21 -9.39 -32.11
N GLY A 544 1.16 -9.85 -31.41
CA GLY A 544 1.20 -10.97 -30.47
C GLY A 544 1.56 -12.33 -31.09
N GLN A 545 1.62 -12.44 -32.42
CA GLN A 545 2.06 -13.66 -33.11
C GLN A 545 3.59 -13.74 -33.31
N GLY A 546 4.36 -12.71 -32.91
CA GLY A 546 5.79 -12.63 -33.24
C GLY A 546 6.66 -11.84 -32.25
N GLY A 547 6.72 -12.25 -30.98
CA GLY A 547 7.74 -11.75 -30.04
C GLY A 547 7.40 -11.95 -28.57
N SER A 548 8.34 -12.51 -27.79
CA SER A 548 8.20 -12.60 -26.33
C SER A 548 8.29 -11.21 -25.70
N MET A 549 7.25 -10.79 -24.98
CA MET A 549 7.14 -9.42 -24.46
C MET A 549 8.00 -9.23 -23.19
N ARG A 550 8.75 -8.12 -23.15
CA ARG A 550 9.58 -7.70 -22.01
C ARG A 550 8.85 -6.60 -21.24
N GLU A 551 8.54 -6.84 -19.97
CA GLU A 551 7.86 -5.89 -19.10
C GLU A 551 8.70 -4.62 -18.80
N PRO A 552 8.05 -3.44 -18.73
CA PRO A 552 8.50 -2.30 -17.93
C PRO A 552 7.57 -2.08 -16.70
N PRO A 553 8.09 -1.92 -15.47
CA PRO A 553 7.25 -1.87 -14.26
C PRO A 553 6.81 -0.45 -13.88
N THR A 554 5.52 -0.13 -13.98
CA THR A 554 4.88 1.02 -13.30
C THR A 554 3.48 0.66 -12.78
N SER A 555 3.35 0.49 -11.45
CA SER A 555 2.11 0.05 -10.81
C SER A 555 0.92 1.01 -10.93
N ALA A 556 1.16 2.30 -11.21
CA ALA A 556 0.11 3.29 -11.41
C ALA A 556 -0.57 3.21 -12.80
N GLY A 557 0.10 2.62 -13.81
CA GLY A 557 -0.49 2.47 -15.15
C GLY A 557 -1.59 1.41 -15.20
N LEU A 558 -1.36 0.28 -14.50
CA LEU A 558 -2.25 -0.88 -14.48
C LEU A 558 -3.67 -0.55 -14.01
N ASP A 559 -3.83 0.30 -12.99
CA ASP A 559 -5.16 0.66 -12.46
C ASP A 559 -5.96 1.51 -13.47
N ILE A 560 -5.30 2.49 -14.09
CA ILE A 560 -5.89 3.32 -15.15
C ILE A 560 -6.24 2.48 -16.38
N GLU A 561 -5.33 1.62 -16.82
CA GLU A 561 -5.58 0.72 -17.96
C GLU A 561 -6.72 -0.27 -17.66
N SER A 562 -6.82 -0.77 -16.42
CA SER A 562 -7.93 -1.64 -16.01
C SER A 562 -9.30 -0.95 -16.10
N GLN A 563 -9.38 0.36 -15.82
CA GLN A 563 -10.65 1.10 -15.92
C GLN A 563 -11.11 1.24 -17.38
N TYR A 564 -10.21 1.52 -18.31
CA TYR A 564 -10.53 1.54 -19.74
C TYR A 564 -10.75 0.13 -20.33
N GLN A 565 -10.03 -0.89 -19.83
CA GLN A 565 -10.27 -2.29 -20.17
C GLN A 565 -11.68 -2.73 -19.78
N ASN A 566 -12.09 -2.48 -18.53
CA ASN A 566 -13.41 -2.84 -18.02
C ASN A 566 -14.52 -2.17 -18.85
N GLY A 567 -14.42 -0.86 -19.11
CA GLY A 567 -15.38 -0.14 -19.95
C GLY A 567 -15.43 -0.63 -21.40
N TYR A 568 -14.29 -1.03 -21.96
CA TYR A 568 -14.24 -1.67 -23.28
C TYR A 568 -14.91 -3.06 -23.27
N GLU A 569 -14.60 -3.92 -22.31
CA GLU A 569 -15.16 -5.28 -22.25
C GLU A 569 -16.67 -5.29 -21.95
N GLU A 570 -17.16 -4.34 -21.13
CA GLU A 570 -18.58 -4.06 -20.93
C GLU A 570 -19.26 -3.61 -22.24
N SER A 571 -18.63 -2.71 -23.00
CA SER A 571 -19.17 -2.24 -24.29
C SER A 571 -19.19 -3.32 -25.37
N LEU A 572 -18.29 -4.31 -25.31
CA LEU A 572 -18.17 -5.38 -26.30
C LEU A 572 -19.15 -6.52 -26.03
N HIS A 573 -19.33 -6.93 -24.77
CA HIS A 573 -20.12 -8.12 -24.40
C HIS A 573 -20.99 -7.96 -23.13
N PRO A 574 -22.08 -7.17 -23.17
CA PRO A 574 -23.01 -7.02 -22.05
C PRO A 574 -23.57 -8.35 -21.50
N LEU A 575 -23.84 -9.31 -22.39
CA LEU A 575 -24.37 -10.64 -22.02
C LEU A 575 -23.35 -11.54 -21.30
N VAL A 576 -22.05 -11.32 -21.51
CA VAL A 576 -21.00 -12.09 -20.80
C VAL A 576 -20.87 -11.61 -19.36
N GLN A 577 -21.01 -10.31 -19.12
CA GLN A 577 -21.06 -9.74 -17.76
C GLN A 577 -22.33 -10.18 -17.02
N PHE A 578 -23.48 -10.26 -17.69
CA PHE A 578 -24.69 -10.88 -17.14
C PHE A 578 -24.43 -12.34 -16.76
N LYS A 579 -23.95 -13.17 -17.69
CA LYS A 579 -23.66 -14.59 -17.43
C LYS A 579 -22.65 -14.80 -16.29
N LYS A 580 -21.61 -13.95 -16.19
CA LYS A 580 -20.62 -13.98 -15.11
C LYS A 580 -21.23 -13.62 -13.76
N SER A 581 -21.99 -12.53 -13.69
CA SER A 581 -22.65 -12.10 -12.44
C SER A 581 -23.80 -13.03 -12.02
N GLU A 582 -24.48 -13.66 -12.97
CA GLU A 582 -25.42 -14.75 -12.74
C GLU A 582 -24.71 -15.99 -12.15
N GLN A 583 -23.61 -16.44 -12.77
CA GLN A 583 -22.81 -17.56 -12.28
C GLN A 583 -22.20 -17.29 -10.89
N GLU A 584 -21.81 -16.04 -10.60
CA GLU A 584 -21.42 -15.61 -9.26
C GLU A 584 -22.61 -15.61 -8.27
N ARG A 585 -23.82 -15.23 -8.70
CA ARG A 585 -25.03 -15.33 -7.86
C ARG A 585 -25.42 -16.78 -7.56
N TYR A 586 -25.32 -17.69 -8.53
CA TYR A 586 -25.55 -19.12 -8.30
C TYR A 586 -24.52 -19.73 -7.33
N THR A 587 -23.23 -19.49 -7.55
CA THR A 587 -22.16 -20.03 -6.68
C THR A 587 -22.16 -19.44 -5.27
N LYS A 588 -22.35 -18.13 -5.12
CA LYS A 588 -22.42 -17.46 -3.81
C LYS A 588 -23.73 -17.74 -3.08
N GLY A 589 -24.87 -17.67 -3.77
CA GLY A 589 -26.21 -17.68 -3.17
C GLY A 589 -26.90 -19.05 -3.09
N ARG A 590 -26.56 -20.03 -3.95
CA ARG A 590 -27.37 -21.26 -4.11
C ARG A 590 -26.64 -22.57 -3.80
N MET A 591 -25.33 -22.54 -3.56
CA MET A 591 -24.54 -23.70 -3.13
C MET A 591 -24.44 -23.77 -1.59
N SER A 592 -24.50 -24.98 -1.05
CA SER A 592 -24.34 -25.30 0.36
C SER A 592 -22.90 -25.08 0.84
N SER A 593 -22.69 -24.85 2.13
CA SER A 593 -21.35 -24.60 2.72
C SER A 593 -20.31 -25.69 2.40
N PRO A 594 -20.59 -27.01 2.52
CA PRO A 594 -19.67 -28.07 2.07
C PRO A 594 -19.42 -28.04 0.55
N GLU A 595 -20.41 -27.72 -0.28
CA GLU A 595 -20.25 -27.62 -1.73
C GLU A 595 -19.33 -26.47 -2.13
N LYS A 596 -19.41 -25.33 -1.42
CA LYS A 596 -18.50 -24.19 -1.59
C LYS A 596 -17.06 -24.54 -1.22
N LEU A 597 -16.85 -25.34 -0.19
CA LEU A 597 -15.54 -25.83 0.24
C LEU A 597 -14.98 -26.86 -0.77
N PHE A 598 -15.83 -27.77 -1.27
CA PHE A 598 -15.46 -28.67 -2.37
C PHE A 598 -15.14 -27.90 -3.66
N PHE A 599 -15.92 -26.88 -4.03
CA PHE A 599 -15.72 -26.09 -5.24
C PHE A 599 -14.43 -25.27 -5.19
N SER A 600 -14.08 -24.66 -4.05
CA SER A 600 -12.81 -23.95 -3.90
C SER A 600 -11.62 -24.92 -3.94
N PHE A 601 -11.70 -26.06 -3.25
CA PHE A 601 -10.68 -27.10 -3.27
C PHE A 601 -10.47 -27.70 -4.68
N ALA A 602 -11.56 -28.04 -5.37
CA ALA A 602 -11.54 -28.52 -6.75
C ALA A 602 -10.99 -27.44 -7.71
N SER A 603 -11.33 -26.17 -7.52
CA SER A 603 -10.77 -25.07 -8.33
C SER A 603 -9.25 -24.93 -8.15
N ILE A 604 -8.76 -25.03 -6.92
CA ILE A 604 -7.31 -25.00 -6.60
C ILE A 604 -6.59 -26.21 -7.22
N ILE A 605 -7.21 -27.39 -7.19
CA ILE A 605 -6.68 -28.60 -7.84
C ILE A 605 -6.65 -28.41 -9.36
N LEU A 606 -7.74 -28.00 -10.01
CA LEU A 606 -7.81 -27.92 -11.47
C LEU A 606 -6.97 -26.77 -12.06
N ALA A 607 -6.77 -25.67 -11.33
CA ALA A 607 -6.10 -24.46 -11.83
C ALA A 607 -4.65 -24.68 -12.28
N ASN A 608 -3.92 -25.64 -11.69
CA ASN A 608 -2.49 -25.83 -11.96
C ASN A 608 -2.16 -27.27 -12.39
N LYS A 609 -1.25 -27.41 -13.36
CA LYS A 609 -0.77 -28.73 -13.83
C LYS A 609 -0.05 -29.51 -12.73
N THR A 610 0.62 -28.81 -11.82
CA THR A 610 1.33 -29.37 -10.66
C THR A 610 0.38 -29.84 -9.56
N THR A 611 -0.62 -29.03 -9.18
CA THR A 611 -1.62 -29.41 -8.15
C THR A 611 -2.45 -30.61 -8.58
N ARG A 612 -2.80 -30.72 -9.88
CA ARG A 612 -3.39 -31.94 -10.47
C ARG A 612 -2.53 -33.19 -10.26
N LEU A 613 -1.22 -33.10 -10.46
CA LEU A 613 -0.29 -34.23 -10.30
C LEU A 613 -0.13 -34.65 -8.83
N VAL A 614 -0.01 -33.67 -7.93
CA VAL A 614 0.05 -33.92 -6.48
C VAL A 614 -1.24 -34.55 -5.96
N PHE A 615 -2.40 -34.09 -6.43
CA PHE A 615 -3.69 -34.69 -6.07
C PHE A 615 -3.81 -36.14 -6.57
N LEU A 616 -3.39 -36.43 -7.81
CA LEU A 616 -3.34 -37.80 -8.34
C LEU A 616 -2.44 -38.70 -7.47
N ALA A 617 -1.24 -38.23 -7.11
CA ALA A 617 -0.32 -38.98 -6.26
C ALA A 617 -0.90 -39.22 -4.85
N TYR A 618 -1.58 -38.23 -4.27
CA TYR A 618 -2.29 -38.37 -2.99
C TYR A 618 -3.41 -39.42 -3.07
N CYS A 619 -4.23 -39.40 -4.12
CA CYS A 619 -5.26 -40.42 -4.34
C CYS A 619 -4.67 -41.83 -4.47
N ILE A 620 -3.56 -42.00 -5.20
CA ILE A 620 -2.87 -43.29 -5.33
C ILE A 620 -2.30 -43.74 -3.97
N ALA A 621 -1.64 -42.86 -3.22
CA ALA A 621 -1.12 -43.16 -1.89
C ALA A 621 -2.22 -43.59 -0.91
N LEU A 622 -3.40 -42.96 -0.97
CA LEU A 622 -4.57 -43.33 -0.17
C LEU A 622 -5.07 -44.75 -0.53
N HIS A 623 -5.17 -45.08 -1.81
CA HIS A 623 -5.54 -46.44 -2.25
C HIS A 623 -4.51 -47.49 -1.80
N VAL A 624 -3.21 -47.20 -1.92
CA VAL A 624 -2.14 -48.07 -1.42
C VAL A 624 -2.25 -48.27 0.10
N LEU A 625 -2.51 -47.20 0.86
CA LEU A 625 -2.70 -47.28 2.31
C LEU A 625 -3.93 -48.15 2.68
N VAL A 626 -5.05 -48.00 1.96
CA VAL A 626 -6.26 -48.82 2.17
C VAL A 626 -6.02 -50.29 1.82
N VAL A 627 -5.27 -50.58 0.75
CA VAL A 627 -4.87 -51.96 0.41
C VAL A 627 -3.96 -52.54 1.49
N ILE A 628 -3.03 -51.76 2.03
CA ILE A 628 -2.15 -52.18 3.14
C ILE A 628 -2.95 -52.45 4.42
N THR A 629 -3.86 -51.56 4.84
CA THR A 629 -4.67 -51.79 6.06
C THR A 629 -5.66 -52.95 5.90
N ALA A 630 -6.22 -53.15 4.71
CA ALA A 630 -7.04 -54.33 4.39
C ALA A 630 -6.21 -55.64 4.38
N ALA A 631 -4.97 -55.61 3.88
CA ALA A 631 -4.08 -56.77 3.95
C ALA A 631 -3.70 -57.10 5.41
N TYR A 632 -3.40 -56.09 6.23
CA TYR A 632 -3.13 -56.28 7.65
C TYR A 632 -4.34 -56.78 8.43
N SER A 633 -5.56 -56.28 8.19
CA SER A 633 -6.76 -56.79 8.87
C SER A 633 -7.10 -58.23 8.47
N VAL A 634 -6.96 -58.59 7.19
CA VAL A 634 -7.10 -59.97 6.72
C VAL A 634 -6.03 -60.90 7.33
N SER A 635 -4.77 -60.46 7.41
CA SER A 635 -3.69 -61.27 7.99
C SER A 635 -3.88 -61.50 9.50
N THR A 636 -4.33 -60.49 10.25
CA THR A 636 -4.61 -60.61 11.69
C THR A 636 -5.85 -61.45 11.98
N THR A 637 -6.90 -61.32 11.18
CA THR A 637 -8.08 -62.22 11.29
C THR A 637 -7.70 -63.67 11.00
N ARG A 638 -6.80 -63.91 10.03
CA ARG A 638 -6.33 -65.26 9.68
C ARG A 638 -5.39 -65.87 10.73
N ALA A 639 -4.67 -65.05 11.49
CA ALA A 639 -3.79 -65.49 12.58
C ALA A 639 -4.51 -65.78 13.91
N VAL A 640 -5.82 -65.48 14.00
CA VAL A 640 -6.70 -65.82 15.15
C VAL A 640 -7.60 -67.03 14.82
N GLY A 641 -7.51 -67.56 13.60
CA GLY A 641 -8.29 -68.69 13.09
C GLY A 641 -7.49 -69.98 12.85
N MET A 642 -6.32 -70.11 13.48
CA MET A 642 -5.47 -71.31 13.57
C MET A 642 -5.07 -71.55 15.03
#